data_AF-A0A3E0WJM4-F1
#
_entry.id   AF-A0A3E0WJM4-F1
#
_cell.length_a   1.000
_cell.length_b   1.000
_cell.length_c   1.000
_cell.angle_alpha   90.00
_cell.angle_beta   90.00
_cell.angle_gamma   90.00
#
_symmetry.space_group_name_H-M   'P 1'
#
loop_
_entity.id
_entity.type
_entity.pdbx_description
1 polymer ?
#
loop_
_entity_poly.entity_id
_entity_poly.type
_entity_poly.pdbx_seq_one_letter_code
_entity_poly.pdbx_strand_id
1 'polypeptide(L)'
;MTNKLPALLLASTFALLSGCLPGDENDAPRTPASYTVGGTLDTAPDGLRLSLNNRHTLSPNGANSFRFEQPLADGTRYEVGIASQPESGWCSVSNASGTISGADVDSVTVNCAQERIQPSVNVTGLNGQLEVQLNGGEQRRISSNGTHTFNTVLADGAPANFVIISQPSGQSCELEGHIITCSSSYTIGGTAANIPSGGITLRLDNGDTVQLSTDGSFRFPNRVAEDTSYNVRIHGSVPGDYACDISNATGTVSGGDITDIHVSCAIPTYSVGVTVSGLDGELELHLLANGQENERLSLSSNGDFQFPTELRNNTTFTVSLASAPESQSCRINGQDSYTGTIQGSDYSNISVVCETLYKYQIEVLGFSGNGLSVTAGDETATFGGSGTWTSGQFYPEGSSEPELVSATVPAEYACYGPLATGEPPLSFQFTCLHELQVEVEAGSGQFVVSWNDGDFPNDAPNNAPNNATYVVEVQPFGSDCGNLSSLDADSSPFEVKHLQDEETPIKNGCTYEVTVRVYFNGYQREAGPLEVSPQVVWSFNNGSSGVNQPGAVKGMAVQKVGETIYGFGGSEYNAGGDELAYTAALRQLTANLSWSAVAADGTPPSPRAYATSWSGEDPRRTDSTFLLVLFGGEATNDVHIYRPTASNYVARGWHTVESNNGPSSVTAAANWSQGSAGPHWFFGGHNEYGGLQADLWRLGVTRSARSGSYGVNWTQSEPQNDDTPWPTARSGAATWTDDDNFWLFGGYVGGNYSNELWQLDVSNANNPRWHLHNQEAHADSDTQPAPRANATTWTDGEGNFWLFGGKAGDGVYLNDLWRLSINDGTPEWTRMGGSDDTNQHGNYGPLGESGIAYYPGARHSAAGALTEDGNLLLFGGEGYAEDGDSGLLNDVWVLDIGASDD
;
A
#
# COMPACT_ATOMS: atom_id res chain seq x y z
N MET A 1 25.43 51.42 -66.10
CA MET A 1 26.70 51.29 -66.84
C MET A 1 27.00 49.79 -66.90
N THR A 2 26.62 49.10 -67.99
CA THR A 2 27.51 48.67 -69.11
C THR A 2 28.66 47.77 -68.60
N ASN A 3 29.00 46.59 -69.13
CA ASN A 3 28.64 45.83 -70.33
C ASN A 3 29.49 44.53 -70.29
N LYS A 4 29.00 43.46 -70.95
CA LYS A 4 29.75 42.45 -71.75
C LYS A 4 30.60 41.32 -71.08
N LEU A 5 30.21 40.08 -71.43
CA LEU A 5 30.99 38.93 -71.95
C LEU A 5 32.43 39.24 -72.46
N PRO A 6 33.40 38.27 -72.56
CA PRO A 6 33.18 36.93 -73.15
C PRO A 6 34.04 35.72 -72.71
N ALA A 7 33.57 34.57 -73.22
CA ALA A 7 34.15 33.27 -73.60
C ALA A 7 35.68 32.94 -73.58
N LEU A 8 35.92 31.63 -73.36
CA LEU A 8 36.70 30.66 -74.17
C LEU A 8 38.03 30.08 -73.58
N LEU A 9 38.03 28.74 -73.50
CA LEU A 9 39.10 27.74 -73.69
C LEU A 9 40.46 27.84 -72.96
N LEU A 10 40.87 26.74 -72.30
CA LEU A 10 42.25 26.24 -72.36
C LEU A 10 42.35 24.75 -71.97
N ALA A 11 43.18 24.05 -72.73
CA ALA A 11 43.44 22.61 -72.70
C ALA A 11 44.85 22.30 -72.15
N SER A 12 45.08 21.00 -71.90
CA SER A 12 46.36 20.28 -71.72
C SER A 12 47.07 20.46 -70.37
N THR A 13 47.49 19.40 -69.67
CA THR A 13 48.57 18.46 -70.03
C THR A 13 48.61 17.28 -69.03
N PHE A 14 49.12 16.11 -69.44
CA PHE A 14 50.02 15.16 -68.71
C PHE A 14 49.95 13.79 -69.43
N ALA A 15 50.91 13.45 -70.30
CA ALA A 15 52.20 12.79 -70.04
C ALA A 15 52.11 11.25 -70.11
N LEU A 16 52.73 10.70 -71.16
CA LEU A 16 52.96 9.28 -71.45
C LEU A 16 54.17 8.73 -70.68
N LEU A 17 54.09 7.49 -70.20
CA LEU A 17 55.23 6.58 -70.10
C LEU A 17 54.80 5.14 -70.41
N SER A 18 55.64 4.46 -71.20
CA SER A 18 55.47 3.14 -71.80
C SER A 18 56.28 2.05 -71.09
N GLY A 19 55.80 0.80 -71.16
CA GLY A 19 56.55 -0.41 -70.78
C GLY A 19 55.78 -1.74 -70.98
N CYS A 20 56.01 -2.39 -72.14
CA CYS A 20 56.10 -3.84 -72.46
C CYS A 20 55.79 -4.90 -71.36
N LEU A 21 55.04 -6.02 -71.48
CA LEU A 21 54.84 -7.14 -72.47
C LEU A 21 53.62 -8.04 -72.01
N PRO A 22 53.22 -9.19 -72.64
CA PRO A 22 52.17 -9.35 -73.67
C PRO A 22 50.98 -10.29 -73.29
N GLY A 23 49.85 -10.25 -74.01
CA GLY A 23 48.82 -11.30 -73.93
C GLY A 23 47.45 -10.95 -74.52
N ASP A 24 47.26 -11.34 -75.78
CA ASP A 24 46.04 -11.68 -76.53
C ASP A 24 44.85 -10.70 -76.65
N GLU A 25 44.50 -10.45 -77.92
CA GLU A 25 43.35 -9.70 -78.41
C GLU A 25 42.02 -10.38 -78.01
N ASN A 26 41.12 -9.59 -77.40
CA ASN A 26 39.66 -9.50 -77.63
C ASN A 26 38.91 -9.23 -76.31
N ASP A 27 38.94 -7.99 -75.84
CA ASP A 27 37.80 -7.45 -75.09
C ASP A 27 37.67 -5.96 -75.39
N ALA A 28 36.84 -5.65 -76.39
CA ALA A 28 36.25 -4.32 -76.50
C ALA A 28 35.32 -4.12 -75.29
N PRO A 29 35.27 -2.95 -74.64
CA PRO A 29 34.31 -2.72 -73.57
C PRO A 29 32.91 -2.86 -74.15
N ARG A 30 32.21 -3.95 -73.78
CA ARG A 30 30.79 -4.12 -74.10
C ARG A 30 30.05 -2.95 -73.48
N THR A 31 29.47 -2.10 -74.32
CA THR A 31 28.42 -1.18 -73.86
C THR A 31 27.35 -2.02 -73.18
N PRO A 32 26.99 -1.75 -71.91
CA PRO A 32 25.96 -2.53 -71.23
C PRO A 32 24.68 -2.46 -72.06
N ALA A 33 24.05 -3.62 -72.28
CA ALA A 33 22.79 -3.69 -73.00
C ALA A 33 21.76 -2.80 -72.28
N SER A 34 20.95 -2.07 -73.04
CA SER A 34 19.91 -1.20 -72.50
C SER A 34 18.55 -1.57 -73.10
N TYR A 35 17.52 -1.47 -72.27
CA TYR A 35 16.17 -1.95 -72.57
C TYR A 35 15.13 -0.90 -72.16
N THR A 36 14.01 -0.89 -72.87
CA THR A 36 12.91 0.05 -72.68
C THR A 36 11.87 -0.47 -71.70
N VAL A 37 11.08 0.45 -71.14
CA VAL A 37 9.97 0.14 -70.23
C VAL A 37 8.68 0.63 -70.86
N GLY A 38 7.69 -0.25 -70.91
CA GLY A 38 6.39 -0.03 -71.52
C GLY A 38 5.33 -0.96 -70.94
N GLY A 39 4.13 -0.84 -71.49
CA GLY A 39 2.97 -1.49 -70.92
C GLY A 39 1.68 -1.28 -71.70
N THR A 40 0.62 -1.91 -71.24
CA THR A 40 -0.74 -1.77 -71.78
C THR A 40 -1.57 -0.81 -70.95
N LEU A 41 -2.57 -0.19 -71.58
CA LEU A 41 -3.55 0.62 -70.88
C LEU A 41 -4.95 0.39 -71.48
N ASP A 42 -5.98 0.31 -70.63
CA ASP A 42 -7.36 -0.01 -71.06
C ASP A 42 -7.98 1.11 -71.91
N THR A 43 -7.86 2.36 -71.46
CA THR A 43 -8.23 3.58 -72.19
C THR A 43 -7.28 4.72 -71.82
N ALA A 44 -6.88 5.58 -72.78
CA ALA A 44 -5.98 6.71 -72.55
C ALA A 44 -6.77 8.02 -72.52
N PRO A 45 -7.37 8.38 -71.37
CA PRO A 45 -8.14 9.61 -71.23
C PRO A 45 -7.23 10.84 -71.38
N ASP A 46 -7.80 11.92 -71.92
CA ASP A 46 -7.12 13.21 -72.06
C ASP A 46 -6.63 13.71 -70.69
N GLY A 47 -5.37 14.16 -70.65
CA GLY A 47 -4.72 14.67 -69.43
C GLY A 47 -3.89 13.64 -68.64
N LEU A 48 -3.96 12.34 -68.96
CA LEU A 48 -3.09 11.34 -68.32
C LEU A 48 -1.61 11.54 -68.73
N ARG A 49 -0.72 11.64 -67.73
CA ARG A 49 0.74 11.60 -67.92
C ARG A 49 1.35 10.53 -67.03
N LEU A 50 2.18 9.67 -67.61
CA LEU A 50 2.96 8.66 -66.89
C LEU A 50 4.38 9.17 -66.66
N SER A 51 5.02 8.78 -65.56
CA SER A 51 6.44 9.04 -65.26
C SER A 51 7.27 7.77 -65.27
N LEU A 52 8.53 7.87 -65.71
CA LEU A 52 9.55 6.83 -65.52
C LEU A 52 10.65 7.39 -64.60
N ASN A 53 10.87 6.70 -63.47
CA ASN A 53 11.85 7.06 -62.44
C ASN A 53 11.77 8.54 -62.01
N ASN A 54 10.57 9.12 -62.05
CA ASN A 54 10.26 10.53 -61.76
C ASN A 54 11.06 11.58 -62.56
N ARG A 55 11.64 11.20 -63.71
CA ARG A 55 12.47 12.11 -64.54
C ARG A 55 11.94 12.31 -65.95
N HIS A 56 11.35 11.27 -66.51
CA HIS A 56 10.81 11.30 -67.87
C HIS A 56 9.30 11.15 -67.81
N THR A 57 8.56 11.95 -68.58
CA THR A 57 7.10 11.86 -68.65
C THR A 57 6.65 11.53 -70.06
N LEU A 58 5.56 10.77 -70.16
CA LEU A 58 4.96 10.35 -71.41
C LEU A 58 3.44 10.61 -71.35
N SER A 59 2.88 11.13 -72.43
CA SER A 59 1.43 11.27 -72.62
C SER A 59 0.98 10.22 -73.64
N PRO A 60 0.26 9.16 -73.24
CA PRO A 60 -0.13 8.08 -74.15
C PRO A 60 -1.14 8.48 -75.25
N ASN A 61 -1.83 9.62 -75.10
CA ASN A 61 -2.65 10.28 -76.13
C ASN A 61 -3.55 9.33 -76.96
N GLY A 62 -4.47 8.61 -76.30
CA GLY A 62 -5.42 7.73 -76.98
C GLY A 62 -4.89 6.35 -77.41
N ALA A 63 -3.61 6.02 -77.20
CA ALA A 63 -3.06 4.70 -77.46
C ALA A 63 -3.49 3.69 -76.38
N ASN A 64 -3.63 2.41 -76.71
CA ASN A 64 -3.91 1.31 -75.75
C ASN A 64 -2.63 0.64 -75.20
N SER A 65 -1.47 1.21 -75.51
CA SER A 65 -0.17 0.82 -75.00
C SER A 65 0.75 2.03 -74.95
N PHE A 66 1.78 1.95 -74.12
CA PHE A 66 2.77 3.01 -73.98
C PHE A 66 4.17 2.41 -73.88
N ARG A 67 5.18 3.19 -74.31
CA ARG A 67 6.59 2.85 -74.14
C ARG A 67 7.39 4.12 -73.93
N PHE A 68 8.22 4.15 -72.89
CA PHE A 68 9.19 5.22 -72.69
C PHE A 68 10.35 5.03 -73.67
N GLU A 69 10.66 6.06 -74.45
CA GLU A 69 11.76 6.03 -75.43
C GLU A 69 13.15 6.09 -74.78
N GLN A 70 13.22 6.28 -73.46
CA GLN A 70 14.48 6.33 -72.71
C GLN A 70 14.87 4.92 -72.23
N PRO A 71 15.85 4.26 -72.86
CA PRO A 71 16.27 2.93 -72.44
C PRO A 71 17.07 3.02 -71.13
N LEU A 72 16.86 2.06 -70.23
CA LEU A 72 17.59 1.89 -68.99
C LEU A 72 18.60 0.75 -69.15
N ALA A 73 19.80 0.88 -68.57
CA ALA A 73 20.82 -0.16 -68.64
C ALA A 73 20.36 -1.44 -67.92
N ASP A 74 20.82 -2.61 -68.37
CA ASP A 74 20.56 -3.90 -67.72
C ASP A 74 20.94 -3.87 -66.23
N GLY A 75 20.08 -4.43 -65.38
CA GLY A 75 20.21 -4.35 -63.91
C GLY A 75 19.72 -3.04 -63.27
N THR A 76 19.25 -2.05 -64.06
CA THR A 76 18.69 -0.81 -63.50
C THR A 76 17.25 -1.02 -63.01
N ARG A 77 16.90 -0.42 -61.86
CA ARG A 77 15.51 -0.40 -61.38
C ARG A 77 14.67 0.58 -62.19
N TYR A 78 13.48 0.15 -62.58
CA TYR A 78 12.44 1.00 -63.14
C TYR A 78 11.29 1.18 -62.15
N GLU A 79 10.65 2.33 -62.21
CA GLU A 79 9.43 2.70 -61.50
C GLU A 79 8.60 3.59 -62.42
N VAL A 80 7.38 3.13 -62.73
CA VAL A 80 6.38 3.81 -63.53
C VAL A 80 5.33 4.39 -62.60
N GLY A 81 5.22 5.71 -62.56
CA GLY A 81 4.23 6.44 -61.77
C GLY A 81 3.22 7.17 -62.65
N ILE A 82 2.22 7.78 -62.01
CA ILE A 82 1.31 8.73 -62.67
C ILE A 82 1.79 10.14 -62.34
N ALA A 83 2.24 10.85 -63.37
CA ALA A 83 2.70 12.24 -63.28
C ALA A 83 1.53 13.25 -63.26
N SER A 84 0.44 12.95 -63.96
CA SER A 84 -0.84 13.66 -63.82
C SER A 84 -2.02 12.75 -64.12
N GLN A 85 -3.06 12.81 -63.29
CA GLN A 85 -4.33 12.13 -63.52
C GLN A 85 -5.14 12.86 -64.62
N PRO A 86 -6.01 12.15 -65.36
CA PRO A 86 -6.87 12.75 -66.37
C PRO A 86 -8.01 13.58 -65.75
N GLU A 87 -8.57 14.52 -66.52
CA GLU A 87 -9.62 15.42 -66.02
C GLU A 87 -10.99 14.73 -65.80
N SER A 88 -11.20 13.53 -66.36
CA SER A 88 -12.51 12.84 -66.42
C SER A 88 -12.56 11.45 -65.79
N GLY A 89 -11.56 11.06 -64.98
CA GLY A 89 -11.51 9.77 -64.31
C GLY A 89 -10.27 9.60 -63.42
N TRP A 90 -10.03 8.38 -62.94
CA TRP A 90 -8.84 8.03 -62.16
C TRP A 90 -8.15 6.80 -62.74
N CYS A 91 -6.82 6.85 -62.85
CA CYS A 91 -5.99 5.76 -63.33
C CYS A 91 -5.12 5.18 -62.20
N SER A 92 -4.83 3.89 -62.27
CA SER A 92 -3.91 3.16 -61.38
C SER A 92 -2.90 2.37 -62.21
N VAL A 93 -1.71 2.12 -61.65
CA VAL A 93 -0.64 1.37 -62.33
C VAL A 93 -0.35 0.09 -61.54
N SER A 94 -0.36 -1.04 -62.23
CA SER A 94 0.08 -2.35 -61.70
C SER A 94 1.35 -2.81 -62.43
N ASN A 95 2.13 -3.68 -61.78
CA ASN A 95 3.50 -4.01 -62.18
C ASN A 95 4.41 -2.78 -62.36
N ALA A 96 4.14 -1.74 -61.56
CA ALA A 96 4.71 -0.41 -61.70
C ALA A 96 6.22 -0.33 -61.46
N SER A 97 6.86 -1.30 -60.80
CA SER A 97 8.30 -1.27 -60.57
C SER A 97 8.94 -2.64 -60.68
N GLY A 98 10.24 -2.67 -60.97
CA GLY A 98 11.04 -3.88 -61.14
C GLY A 98 12.47 -3.54 -61.56
N THR A 99 13.24 -4.55 -61.95
CA THR A 99 14.62 -4.38 -62.44
C THR A 99 14.70 -4.88 -63.87
N ILE A 100 15.38 -4.14 -64.74
CA ILE A 100 15.67 -4.60 -66.10
C ILE A 100 16.52 -5.87 -66.03
N SER A 101 16.09 -6.93 -66.72
CA SER A 101 16.77 -8.23 -66.73
C SER A 101 16.82 -8.78 -68.15
N GLY A 102 17.80 -8.30 -68.92
CA GLY A 102 18.13 -8.83 -70.25
C GLY A 102 17.07 -8.68 -71.34
N ALA A 103 15.97 -7.94 -71.12
CA ALA A 103 14.90 -7.72 -72.09
C ALA A 103 14.09 -6.43 -71.80
N ASP A 104 13.34 -5.96 -72.80
CA ASP A 104 12.35 -4.89 -72.65
C ASP A 104 11.25 -5.29 -71.66
N VAL A 105 10.81 -4.35 -70.83
CA VAL A 105 9.71 -4.56 -69.89
C VAL A 105 8.41 -4.10 -70.52
N ASP A 106 7.49 -5.03 -70.77
CA ASP A 106 6.19 -4.75 -71.40
C ASP A 106 5.00 -5.10 -70.47
N SER A 107 5.28 -5.49 -69.23
CA SER A 107 4.30 -6.02 -68.27
C SER A 107 3.57 -4.96 -67.44
N VAL A 108 3.93 -3.68 -67.56
CA VAL A 108 3.29 -2.61 -66.80
C VAL A 108 1.85 -2.45 -67.32
N THR A 109 0.87 -2.35 -66.43
CA THR A 109 -0.54 -2.21 -66.84
C THR A 109 -1.14 -0.97 -66.17
N VAL A 110 -1.88 -0.16 -66.94
CA VAL A 110 -2.55 1.05 -66.45
C VAL A 110 -4.06 0.93 -66.65
N ASN A 111 -4.81 0.93 -65.53
CA ASN A 111 -6.26 0.75 -65.52
C ASN A 111 -6.95 2.05 -65.10
N CYS A 112 -7.89 2.55 -65.90
CA CYS A 112 -8.61 3.80 -65.66
C CYS A 112 -10.13 3.56 -65.54
N ALA A 113 -10.78 4.11 -64.51
CA ALA A 113 -12.22 3.91 -64.22
C ALA A 113 -13.02 5.23 -64.20
N GLN A 114 -14.34 5.15 -64.46
CA GLN A 114 -15.25 6.30 -64.70
C GLN A 114 -16.59 6.29 -63.89
N GLU A 115 -16.76 5.48 -62.83
CA GLU A 115 -18.04 5.42 -62.09
C GLU A 115 -18.20 6.48 -60.97
N ARG A 116 -19.43 6.94 -60.79
CA ARG A 116 -19.85 8.01 -59.86
C ARG A 116 -21.09 7.58 -59.06
N ILE A 117 -21.09 7.80 -57.74
CA ILE A 117 -22.16 7.45 -56.78
C ILE A 117 -22.84 8.70 -56.19
N GLN A 118 -24.14 8.58 -55.90
CA GLN A 118 -24.89 9.63 -55.20
C GLN A 118 -25.01 9.28 -53.70
N PRO A 119 -24.30 9.98 -52.81
CA PRO A 119 -24.29 9.68 -51.38
C PRO A 119 -25.65 9.97 -50.75
N SER A 120 -26.05 9.14 -49.78
CA SER A 120 -27.32 9.27 -49.07
C SER A 120 -27.21 8.87 -47.61
N VAL A 121 -28.06 9.47 -46.78
CA VAL A 121 -28.29 9.05 -45.38
C VAL A 121 -29.69 8.48 -45.21
N ASN A 122 -29.87 7.52 -44.31
CA ASN A 122 -31.18 7.00 -43.93
C ASN A 122 -31.57 7.52 -42.55
N VAL A 123 -32.67 8.27 -42.46
CA VAL A 123 -33.11 8.93 -41.21
C VAL A 123 -34.30 8.20 -40.60
N THR A 124 -34.23 7.90 -39.31
CA THR A 124 -35.30 7.28 -38.54
C THR A 124 -35.58 8.03 -37.24
N GLY A 125 -36.82 7.97 -36.75
CA GLY A 125 -37.24 8.63 -35.51
C GLY A 125 -37.37 10.17 -35.57
N LEU A 126 -37.16 10.82 -36.72
CA LEU A 126 -37.19 12.28 -36.84
C LEU A 126 -38.62 12.85 -36.69
N ASN A 127 -38.74 13.83 -35.80
CA ASN A 127 -39.91 14.66 -35.55
C ASN A 127 -39.44 16.12 -35.47
N GLY A 128 -39.46 16.81 -36.62
CA GLY A 128 -38.96 18.18 -36.74
C GLY A 128 -38.07 18.35 -37.97
N GLN A 129 -37.08 19.23 -37.85
CA GLN A 129 -36.15 19.56 -38.92
C GLN A 129 -34.70 19.34 -38.46
N LEU A 130 -33.95 18.59 -39.25
CA LEU A 130 -32.53 18.25 -39.08
C LEU A 130 -31.74 18.86 -40.25
N GLU A 131 -30.51 19.33 -40.03
CA GLU A 131 -29.63 19.78 -41.11
C GLU A 131 -28.32 18.98 -41.11
N VAL A 132 -28.00 18.35 -42.25
CA VAL A 132 -26.84 17.47 -42.43
C VAL A 132 -25.95 18.05 -43.53
N GLN A 133 -24.64 18.07 -43.30
CA GLN A 133 -23.64 18.53 -44.25
C GLN A 133 -22.82 17.37 -44.80
N LEU A 134 -22.56 17.38 -46.11
CA LEU A 134 -21.67 16.43 -46.79
C LEU A 134 -20.32 17.10 -47.11
N ASN A 135 -19.23 16.48 -46.66
CA ASN A 135 -17.83 16.86 -46.98
C ASN A 135 -17.52 18.36 -46.78
N GLY A 136 -18.15 19.01 -45.79
CA GLY A 136 -17.98 20.45 -45.52
C GLY A 136 -18.59 21.38 -46.58
N GLY A 137 -19.30 20.84 -47.57
CA GLY A 137 -19.89 21.55 -48.70
C GLY A 137 -21.42 21.58 -48.62
N GLU A 138 -22.07 20.74 -49.43
CA GLU A 138 -23.54 20.70 -49.56
C GLU A 138 -24.22 20.45 -48.22
N GLN A 139 -25.17 21.31 -47.87
CA GLN A 139 -26.01 21.17 -46.69
C GLN A 139 -27.42 20.79 -47.13
N ARG A 140 -28.02 19.85 -46.41
CA ARG A 140 -29.38 19.39 -46.67
C ARG A 140 -30.22 19.46 -45.41
N ARG A 141 -31.37 20.13 -45.56
CA ARG A 141 -32.45 20.13 -44.58
C ARG A 141 -33.33 18.91 -44.80
N ILE A 142 -33.53 18.15 -43.73
CA ILE A 142 -34.30 16.92 -43.69
C ILE A 142 -35.45 17.12 -42.70
N SER A 143 -36.68 16.85 -43.13
CA SER A 143 -37.89 17.05 -42.31
C SER A 143 -38.80 15.82 -42.28
N SER A 144 -38.29 14.65 -42.71
CA SER A 144 -39.04 13.39 -42.71
C SER A 144 -38.10 12.20 -42.59
N ASN A 145 -38.62 11.09 -42.10
CA ASN A 145 -37.91 9.80 -42.09
C ASN A 145 -37.73 9.24 -43.51
N GLY A 146 -36.77 8.32 -43.67
CA GLY A 146 -36.43 7.64 -44.92
C GLY A 146 -35.06 8.02 -45.47
N THR A 147 -34.77 7.57 -46.69
CA THR A 147 -33.48 7.80 -47.37
C THR A 147 -33.44 9.17 -48.05
N HIS A 148 -32.37 9.93 -47.81
CA HIS A 148 -32.13 11.27 -48.35
C HIS A 148 -30.80 11.34 -49.12
N THR A 149 -30.88 11.48 -50.45
CA THR A 149 -29.74 11.58 -51.41
C THR A 149 -29.21 13.00 -51.65
N PHE A 150 -27.94 13.27 -51.45
CA PHE A 150 -27.33 14.58 -51.75
C PHE A 150 -27.15 14.79 -53.25
N ASN A 151 -27.16 16.04 -53.73
CA ASN A 151 -27.01 16.33 -55.17
C ASN A 151 -25.55 16.19 -55.65
N THR A 152 -24.61 16.36 -54.73
CA THR A 152 -23.18 16.17 -54.98
C THR A 152 -22.93 14.71 -55.32
N VAL A 153 -22.41 14.45 -56.52
CA VAL A 153 -22.06 13.10 -56.96
C VAL A 153 -20.57 12.87 -56.68
N LEU A 154 -20.23 11.80 -55.98
CA LEU A 154 -18.87 11.43 -55.61
C LEU A 154 -18.34 10.35 -56.56
N ALA A 155 -17.03 10.23 -56.73
CA ALA A 155 -16.44 9.08 -57.42
C ALA A 155 -16.66 7.80 -56.58
N ASP A 156 -16.80 6.64 -57.22
CA ASP A 156 -16.87 5.39 -56.48
C ASP A 156 -15.61 5.20 -55.61
N GLY A 157 -15.80 4.84 -54.34
CA GLY A 157 -14.75 4.78 -53.32
C GLY A 157 -14.30 6.12 -52.71
N ALA A 158 -14.81 7.27 -53.16
CA ALA A 158 -14.52 8.55 -52.51
C ALA A 158 -15.24 8.68 -51.15
N PRO A 159 -14.59 9.23 -50.11
CA PRO A 159 -15.19 9.31 -48.78
C PRO A 159 -16.39 10.26 -48.76
N ALA A 160 -17.51 9.79 -48.19
CA ALA A 160 -18.70 10.57 -47.89
C ALA A 160 -18.78 10.83 -46.38
N ASN A 161 -18.27 11.99 -45.95
CA ASN A 161 -18.32 12.41 -44.56
C ASN A 161 -19.58 13.23 -44.31
N PHE A 162 -20.50 12.71 -43.50
CA PHE A 162 -21.71 13.42 -43.08
C PHE A 162 -21.53 13.99 -41.68
N VAL A 163 -21.99 15.22 -41.50
CA VAL A 163 -21.98 15.89 -40.19
C VAL A 163 -23.35 16.46 -39.93
N ILE A 164 -23.93 16.16 -38.76
CA ILE A 164 -25.15 16.82 -38.30
C ILE A 164 -24.74 18.22 -37.82
N ILE A 165 -25.25 19.26 -38.48
CA ILE A 165 -24.90 20.66 -38.17
C ILE A 165 -26.03 21.41 -37.46
N SER A 166 -27.23 20.84 -37.41
CA SER A 166 -28.37 21.38 -36.66
C SER A 166 -29.31 20.27 -36.22
N GLN A 167 -29.53 20.15 -34.91
CA GLN A 167 -30.42 19.17 -34.28
C GLN A 167 -31.90 19.61 -34.30
N PRO A 168 -32.86 18.67 -34.36
CA PRO A 168 -34.29 18.98 -34.27
C PRO A 168 -34.68 19.44 -32.85
N SER A 169 -35.75 20.23 -32.75
CA SER A 169 -36.25 20.70 -31.45
C SER A 169 -36.83 19.54 -30.62
N GLY A 170 -36.32 19.34 -29.40
CA GLY A 170 -36.79 18.29 -28.49
C GLY A 170 -36.34 16.88 -28.87
N GLN A 171 -35.40 16.75 -29.80
CA GLN A 171 -34.80 15.49 -30.19
C GLN A 171 -33.27 15.59 -30.24
N SER A 172 -32.61 14.44 -30.14
CA SER A 172 -31.18 14.30 -30.43
C SER A 172 -31.03 13.24 -31.50
N CYS A 173 -30.32 13.58 -32.58
CA CYS A 173 -30.03 12.68 -33.67
C CYS A 173 -28.55 12.34 -33.68
N GLU A 174 -28.23 11.05 -33.80
CA GLU A 174 -26.87 10.55 -33.92
C GLU A 174 -26.66 9.87 -35.27
N LEU A 175 -25.45 10.01 -35.83
CA LEU A 175 -25.05 9.43 -37.10
C LEU A 175 -24.12 8.23 -36.85
N GLU A 176 -24.57 7.04 -37.25
CA GLU A 176 -23.75 5.83 -37.26
C GLU A 176 -23.61 5.31 -38.69
N GLY A 177 -22.42 5.46 -39.27
CA GLY A 177 -22.17 5.20 -40.69
C GLY A 177 -22.99 6.12 -41.59
N HIS A 178 -24.06 5.58 -42.20
CA HIS A 178 -24.98 6.31 -43.08
C HIS A 178 -26.40 6.39 -42.51
N ILE A 179 -26.60 5.92 -41.28
CA ILE A 179 -27.90 5.88 -40.61
C ILE A 179 -27.92 6.99 -39.57
N ILE A 180 -28.98 7.79 -39.59
CA ILE A 180 -29.26 8.80 -38.57
C ILE A 180 -30.47 8.33 -37.77
N THR A 181 -30.28 8.19 -36.47
CA THR A 181 -31.33 7.78 -35.54
C THR A 181 -31.63 8.95 -34.61
N CYS A 182 -32.88 9.38 -34.56
CA CYS A 182 -33.34 10.45 -33.69
C CYS A 182 -34.23 9.91 -32.57
N SER A 183 -33.96 10.32 -31.34
CA SER A 183 -34.78 10.01 -30.16
C SER A 183 -35.21 11.30 -29.46
N SER A 184 -36.22 11.21 -28.57
CA SER A 184 -36.60 12.32 -27.69
C SER A 184 -35.37 12.77 -26.90
N SER A 185 -35.25 14.08 -26.65
CA SER A 185 -34.14 14.61 -25.84
C SER A 185 -34.58 15.64 -24.82
N TYR A 186 -33.96 15.58 -23.66
CA TYR A 186 -34.35 16.31 -22.46
C TYR A 186 -33.18 17.10 -21.90
N THR A 187 -33.50 18.13 -21.12
CA THR A 187 -32.51 19.01 -20.54
C THR A 187 -32.09 18.50 -19.18
N ILE A 188 -30.82 18.69 -18.83
CA ILE A 188 -30.32 18.39 -17.49
C ILE A 188 -30.03 19.70 -16.77
N GLY A 189 -30.52 19.84 -15.56
CA GLY A 189 -30.38 21.05 -14.76
C GLY A 189 -30.76 20.82 -13.31
N GLY A 190 -30.73 21.90 -12.54
CA GLY A 190 -30.82 21.81 -11.10
C GLY A 190 -30.84 23.16 -10.41
N THR A 191 -30.62 23.13 -9.09
CA THR A 191 -30.46 24.32 -8.25
C THR A 191 -29.12 24.32 -7.56
N ALA A 192 -28.55 25.51 -7.38
CA ALA A 192 -27.27 25.75 -6.76
C ALA A 192 -27.44 26.71 -5.57
N ALA A 193 -26.83 26.39 -4.44
CA ALA A 193 -26.86 27.19 -3.21
C ALA A 193 -25.46 27.39 -2.63
N ASN A 194 -25.25 28.54 -1.98
CA ASN A 194 -24.01 28.93 -1.32
C ASN A 194 -22.77 28.98 -2.24
N ILE A 195 -22.94 29.33 -3.51
CA ILE A 195 -21.86 29.33 -4.51
C ILE A 195 -20.79 30.39 -4.15
N PRO A 196 -19.48 30.01 -4.11
CA PRO A 196 -18.41 30.94 -3.76
C PRO A 196 -18.27 32.06 -4.80
N SER A 197 -17.72 33.20 -4.39
CA SER A 197 -17.59 34.40 -5.24
C SER A 197 -16.69 34.24 -6.49
N GLY A 198 -15.88 33.17 -6.54
CA GLY A 198 -15.12 32.77 -7.73
C GLY A 198 -15.90 31.85 -8.71
N GLY A 199 -17.08 31.39 -8.30
CA GLY A 199 -17.91 30.46 -9.05
C GLY A 199 -17.33 29.04 -9.14
N ILE A 200 -18.14 28.10 -9.62
CA ILE A 200 -17.72 26.72 -9.93
C ILE A 200 -18.20 26.34 -11.32
N THR A 201 -17.50 25.43 -11.98
CA THR A 201 -17.93 24.87 -13.27
C THR A 201 -18.45 23.46 -13.04
N LEU A 202 -19.62 23.12 -13.58
CA LEU A 202 -20.08 21.74 -13.67
C LEU A 202 -19.86 21.19 -15.07
N ARG A 203 -19.64 19.89 -15.18
CA ARG A 203 -19.46 19.16 -16.43
C ARG A 203 -20.31 17.88 -16.48
N LEU A 204 -20.90 17.61 -17.63
CA LEU A 204 -21.58 16.37 -17.99
C LEU A 204 -20.65 15.40 -18.73
N ASP A 205 -21.01 14.11 -18.75
CA ASP A 205 -20.27 13.05 -19.46
C ASP A 205 -20.09 13.33 -20.96
N ASN A 206 -21.07 13.97 -21.60
CA ASN A 206 -20.99 14.34 -23.02
C ASN A 206 -20.03 15.52 -23.30
N GLY A 207 -19.38 16.06 -22.27
CA GLY A 207 -18.45 17.18 -22.36
C GLY A 207 -19.07 18.56 -22.17
N ASP A 208 -20.39 18.65 -22.04
CA ASP A 208 -21.06 19.93 -21.78
C ASP A 208 -20.66 20.51 -20.43
N THR A 209 -20.53 21.84 -20.38
CA THR A 209 -20.19 22.55 -19.14
C THR A 209 -21.16 23.68 -18.86
N VAL A 210 -21.40 23.97 -17.57
CA VAL A 210 -22.13 25.16 -17.11
C VAL A 210 -21.35 25.85 -15.99
N GLN A 211 -21.19 27.17 -16.07
CA GLN A 211 -20.58 27.97 -15.01
C GLN A 211 -21.65 28.47 -14.05
N LEU A 212 -21.44 28.23 -12.76
CA LEU A 212 -22.25 28.77 -11.66
C LEU A 212 -21.47 29.90 -11.00
N SER A 213 -22.01 31.12 -11.01
CA SER A 213 -21.39 32.30 -10.39
C SER A 213 -22.21 32.88 -9.24
N THR A 214 -23.45 32.45 -9.07
CA THR A 214 -24.37 32.82 -7.99
C THR A 214 -25.34 31.68 -7.73
N ASP A 215 -26.01 31.72 -6.59
CA ASP A 215 -27.12 30.82 -6.26
C ASP A 215 -28.27 30.97 -7.26
N GLY A 216 -28.97 29.86 -7.50
CA GLY A 216 -30.14 29.81 -8.39
C GLY A 216 -30.24 28.55 -9.22
N SER A 217 -31.17 28.54 -10.17
CA SER A 217 -31.36 27.43 -11.10
C SER A 217 -30.30 27.44 -12.21
N PHE A 218 -29.81 26.26 -12.59
CA PHE A 218 -28.92 26.09 -13.74
C PHE A 218 -29.44 25.01 -14.68
N ARG A 219 -28.95 25.03 -15.92
CA ARG A 219 -29.26 24.03 -16.94
C ARG A 219 -28.10 23.91 -17.92
N PHE A 220 -27.74 22.69 -18.29
CA PHE A 220 -26.76 22.43 -19.34
C PHE A 220 -27.29 22.84 -20.72
N PRO A 221 -26.40 23.30 -21.62
CA PRO A 221 -26.80 23.90 -22.88
C PRO A 221 -27.40 22.87 -23.85
N ASN A 222 -26.80 21.68 -24.02
CA ASN A 222 -27.31 20.66 -24.93
C ASN A 222 -28.29 19.72 -24.23
N ARG A 223 -29.18 19.13 -25.03
CA ARG A 223 -30.13 18.11 -24.58
C ARG A 223 -29.48 16.73 -24.66
N VAL A 224 -29.86 15.85 -23.74
CA VAL A 224 -29.41 14.46 -23.67
C VAL A 224 -30.57 13.54 -24.13
N ALA A 225 -30.25 12.52 -24.91
CA ALA A 225 -31.24 11.59 -25.45
C ALA A 225 -31.93 10.78 -24.34
N GLU A 226 -33.17 10.38 -24.59
CA GLU A 226 -33.91 9.43 -23.75
C GLU A 226 -33.12 8.12 -23.59
N ASP A 227 -33.26 7.48 -22.43
CA ASP A 227 -32.56 6.25 -22.02
C ASP A 227 -31.03 6.37 -21.93
N THR A 228 -30.48 7.59 -21.98
CA THR A 228 -29.05 7.84 -21.79
C THR A 228 -28.76 8.16 -20.32
N SER A 229 -27.73 7.53 -19.76
CA SER A 229 -27.22 7.87 -18.42
C SER A 229 -26.50 9.21 -18.41
N TYR A 230 -26.62 9.96 -17.32
CA TYR A 230 -25.86 11.18 -17.09
C TYR A 230 -25.12 11.10 -15.75
N ASN A 231 -23.96 11.76 -15.70
CA ASN A 231 -23.20 12.05 -14.50
C ASN A 231 -22.70 13.51 -14.57
N VAL A 232 -23.00 14.28 -13.52
CA VAL A 232 -22.59 15.68 -13.36
C VAL A 232 -21.47 15.75 -12.32
N ARG A 233 -20.35 16.37 -12.70
CA ARG A 233 -19.20 16.57 -11.80
C ARG A 233 -18.79 18.03 -11.77
N ILE A 234 -18.09 18.42 -10.71
CA ILE A 234 -17.35 19.68 -10.70
C ILE A 234 -16.17 19.55 -11.66
N HIS A 235 -15.96 20.57 -12.48
CA HIS A 235 -14.86 20.65 -13.43
C HIS A 235 -13.87 21.73 -13.00
N GLY A 236 -12.65 21.30 -12.68
CA GLY A 236 -11.63 22.18 -12.10
C GLY A 236 -11.71 22.26 -10.58
N SER A 237 -10.95 23.18 -10.00
CA SER A 237 -10.91 23.39 -8.55
C SER A 237 -12.05 24.31 -8.08
N VAL A 238 -12.58 24.03 -6.90
CA VAL A 238 -13.49 24.95 -6.19
C VAL A 238 -12.65 26.10 -5.60
N PRO A 239 -13.05 27.39 -5.80
CA PRO A 239 -12.29 28.51 -5.25
C PRO A 239 -12.37 28.63 -3.73
N GLY A 240 -11.22 28.89 -3.10
CA GLY A 240 -11.11 29.08 -1.65
C GLY A 240 -11.21 27.78 -0.86
N ASP A 241 -11.64 27.88 0.40
CA ASP A 241 -11.77 26.73 1.31
C ASP A 241 -13.16 26.07 1.25
N TYR A 242 -13.90 26.25 0.15
CA TYR A 242 -15.25 25.69 0.00
C TYR A 242 -15.16 24.23 -0.49
N ALA A 243 -15.95 23.37 0.13
CA ALA A 243 -16.33 22.07 -0.41
C ALA A 243 -17.73 22.17 -1.01
N CYS A 244 -17.97 21.54 -2.16
CA CYS A 244 -19.26 21.57 -2.84
C CYS A 244 -19.73 20.14 -3.11
N ASP A 245 -20.94 19.83 -2.66
CA ASP A 245 -21.59 18.55 -2.89
C ASP A 245 -22.63 18.67 -3.99
N ILE A 246 -22.76 17.58 -4.77
CA ILE A 246 -23.78 17.46 -5.82
C ILE A 246 -24.63 16.24 -5.49
N SER A 247 -25.89 16.47 -5.13
CA SER A 247 -26.90 15.42 -4.98
C SER A 247 -27.70 15.23 -6.27
N ASN A 248 -28.18 14.01 -6.49
CA ASN A 248 -28.80 13.57 -7.75
C ASN A 248 -27.90 13.80 -8.99
N ALA A 249 -26.59 13.78 -8.78
CA ALA A 249 -25.59 14.02 -9.82
C ALA A 249 -25.62 12.97 -10.95
N THR A 250 -26.19 11.80 -10.70
CA THR A 250 -26.25 10.69 -11.64
C THR A 250 -27.66 10.18 -11.84
N GLY A 251 -27.95 9.63 -13.01
CA GLY A 251 -29.25 9.05 -13.32
C GLY A 251 -29.37 8.66 -14.78
N THR A 252 -30.58 8.29 -15.20
CA THR A 252 -30.93 8.04 -16.60
C THR A 252 -32.04 8.99 -17.02
N VAL A 253 -31.94 9.56 -18.21
CA VAL A 253 -32.97 10.44 -18.75
C VAL A 253 -34.21 9.63 -19.10
N SER A 254 -35.31 9.82 -18.35
CA SER A 254 -36.57 9.08 -18.56
C SER A 254 -37.77 10.03 -18.63
N GLY A 255 -38.35 10.18 -19.83
CA GLY A 255 -39.65 10.82 -20.04
C GLY A 255 -39.77 12.33 -19.72
N GLY A 256 -38.70 13.03 -19.35
CA GLY A 256 -38.75 14.44 -18.94
C GLY A 256 -37.41 15.13 -18.73
N ASP A 257 -37.44 16.46 -18.63
CA ASP A 257 -36.29 17.29 -18.23
C ASP A 257 -35.90 16.97 -16.77
N ILE A 258 -34.60 16.77 -16.53
CA ILE A 258 -34.03 16.56 -15.19
C ILE A 258 -33.79 17.93 -14.56
N THR A 259 -34.39 18.18 -13.39
CA THR A 259 -34.35 19.50 -12.71
C THR A 259 -34.03 19.42 -11.22
N ASP A 260 -33.76 18.23 -10.71
CA ASP A 260 -33.62 17.90 -9.28
C ASP A 260 -32.17 17.70 -8.84
N ILE A 261 -31.20 18.04 -9.69
CA ILE A 261 -29.79 18.11 -9.29
C ILE A 261 -29.64 19.27 -8.31
N HIS A 262 -29.06 19.00 -7.14
CA HIS A 262 -28.86 20.03 -6.14
C HIS A 262 -27.39 20.14 -5.76
N VAL A 263 -26.84 21.34 -5.99
CA VAL A 263 -25.45 21.70 -5.69
C VAL A 263 -25.44 22.60 -4.47
N SER A 264 -24.69 22.21 -3.43
CA SER A 264 -24.56 23.00 -2.21
C SER A 264 -23.09 23.11 -1.85
N CYS A 265 -22.61 24.34 -1.63
CA CYS A 265 -21.25 24.56 -1.15
C CYS A 265 -21.24 25.01 0.30
N ALA A 266 -20.25 24.56 1.07
CA ALA A 266 -20.04 24.98 2.44
C ALA A 266 -18.54 25.08 2.73
N ILE A 267 -18.18 25.86 3.75
CA ILE A 267 -16.82 25.83 4.29
C ILE A 267 -16.82 24.72 5.34
N PRO A 268 -16.02 23.65 5.19
CA PRO A 268 -15.94 22.61 6.19
C PRO A 268 -15.30 23.16 7.47
N THR A 269 -15.92 22.84 8.60
CA THR A 269 -15.48 23.16 9.96
C THR A 269 -15.24 21.86 10.72
N TYR A 270 -14.34 21.91 11.70
CA TYR A 270 -13.81 20.75 12.40
C TYR A 270 -13.74 21.01 13.89
N SER A 271 -14.03 20.00 14.70
CA SER A 271 -14.01 20.08 16.16
C SER A 271 -12.60 19.89 16.72
N VAL A 272 -12.37 20.43 17.91
CA VAL A 272 -11.17 20.16 18.71
C VAL A 272 -11.61 19.37 19.95
N GLY A 273 -11.12 18.14 20.05
CA GLY A 273 -11.36 17.22 21.16
C GLY A 273 -10.19 17.15 22.13
N VAL A 274 -10.50 16.81 23.38
CA VAL A 274 -9.54 16.56 24.45
C VAL A 274 -9.93 15.29 25.21
N THR A 275 -8.96 14.45 25.55
CA THR A 275 -9.16 13.28 26.42
C THR A 275 -8.57 13.58 27.79
N VAL A 276 -9.41 13.58 28.83
CA VAL A 276 -8.98 13.90 30.20
C VAL A 276 -8.88 12.64 31.06
N SER A 277 -7.73 12.45 31.70
CA SER A 277 -7.47 11.34 32.63
C SER A 277 -6.89 11.82 33.96
N GLY A 278 -7.13 11.04 35.02
CA GLY A 278 -6.63 11.33 36.37
C GLY A 278 -7.26 12.54 37.08
N LEU A 279 -8.30 13.18 36.52
CA LEU A 279 -8.96 14.33 37.12
C LEU A 279 -9.75 13.96 38.39
N ASP A 280 -9.45 14.66 39.48
CA ASP A 280 -10.14 14.67 40.77
C ASP A 280 -10.38 16.12 41.21
N GLY A 281 -11.50 16.70 40.75
CA GLY A 281 -11.87 18.10 40.98
C GLY A 281 -12.42 18.78 39.73
N GLU A 282 -12.32 20.11 39.68
CA GLU A 282 -12.75 20.94 38.55
C GLU A 282 -11.54 21.42 37.72
N LEU A 283 -11.61 21.23 36.41
CA LEU A 283 -10.62 21.66 35.43
C LEU A 283 -11.30 22.61 34.42
N GLU A 284 -10.62 23.70 34.06
CA GLU A 284 -11.07 24.57 32.96
C GLU A 284 -9.96 24.68 31.91
N LEU A 285 -10.32 24.47 30.65
CA LEU A 285 -9.44 24.61 29.48
C LEU A 285 -9.87 25.79 28.61
N HIS A 286 -8.92 26.47 27.99
CA HIS A 286 -9.16 27.51 26.99
C HIS A 286 -8.84 27.00 25.60
N LEU A 287 -9.70 27.33 24.64
CA LEU A 287 -9.39 27.25 23.21
C LEU A 287 -9.15 28.65 22.68
N LEU A 288 -7.94 28.91 22.20
CA LEU A 288 -7.58 30.12 21.48
C LEU A 288 -7.46 29.83 19.98
N ALA A 289 -8.25 30.48 19.14
CA ALA A 289 -8.14 30.39 17.69
C ALA A 289 -7.37 31.60 17.15
N ASN A 290 -6.27 31.36 16.42
CA ASN A 290 -5.36 32.40 15.91
C ASN A 290 -4.91 33.41 17.00
N GLY A 291 -4.69 32.91 18.22
CA GLY A 291 -4.25 33.72 19.36
C GLY A 291 -5.33 34.62 19.98
N GLN A 292 -6.61 34.40 19.66
CA GLN A 292 -7.73 35.05 20.35
C GLN A 292 -8.50 34.01 21.16
N GLU A 293 -8.83 34.32 22.42
CA GLU A 293 -9.68 33.48 23.26
C GLU A 293 -11.02 33.29 22.57
N ASN A 294 -11.35 32.04 22.26
CA ASN A 294 -12.55 31.67 21.52
C ASN A 294 -13.59 31.08 22.47
N GLU A 295 -13.17 30.15 23.33
CA GLU A 295 -14.06 29.39 24.21
C GLU A 295 -13.36 28.85 25.46
N ARG A 296 -14.15 28.57 26.50
CA ARG A 296 -13.75 27.84 27.71
C ARG A 296 -14.54 26.55 27.86
N LEU A 297 -13.87 25.47 28.26
CA LEU A 297 -14.47 24.17 28.53
C LEU A 297 -14.23 23.80 30.00
N SER A 298 -15.31 23.65 30.77
CA SER A 298 -15.26 23.27 32.19
C SER A 298 -15.58 21.78 32.35
N LEU A 299 -14.73 21.06 33.07
CA LEU A 299 -14.73 19.61 33.18
C LEU A 299 -14.63 19.19 34.66
N SER A 300 -15.42 18.19 35.04
CA SER A 300 -15.46 17.63 36.41
C SER A 300 -15.37 16.11 36.45
N SER A 301 -15.08 15.48 35.32
CA SER A 301 -14.92 14.03 35.19
C SER A 301 -13.91 13.69 34.10
N ASN A 302 -13.37 12.47 34.17
CA ASN A 302 -12.52 11.90 33.13
C ASN A 302 -13.34 11.50 31.89
N GLY A 303 -12.68 11.38 30.74
CA GLY A 303 -13.27 10.96 29.47
C GLY A 303 -12.94 11.89 28.31
N ASP A 304 -13.61 11.67 27.19
CA ASP A 304 -13.43 12.47 25.98
C ASP A 304 -14.43 13.63 25.93
N PHE A 305 -13.93 14.82 25.64
CA PHE A 305 -14.71 16.04 25.54
C PHE A 305 -14.36 16.80 24.27
N GLN A 306 -15.29 17.61 23.78
CA GLN A 306 -15.08 18.44 22.59
C GLN A 306 -15.43 19.89 22.92
N PHE A 307 -14.65 20.81 22.36
CA PHE A 307 -15.04 22.22 22.34
C PHE A 307 -16.22 22.40 21.38
N PRO A 308 -17.33 23.01 21.83
CA PRO A 308 -18.49 23.31 20.97
C PRO A 308 -18.16 24.15 19.73
N THR A 309 -17.12 24.98 19.79
CA THR A 309 -16.74 25.83 18.66
C THR A 309 -15.90 25.06 17.64
N GLU A 310 -16.49 24.79 16.48
CA GLU A 310 -15.77 24.24 15.34
C GLU A 310 -14.90 25.30 14.64
N LEU A 311 -13.73 24.88 14.19
CA LEU A 311 -12.71 25.71 13.55
C LEU A 311 -12.58 25.37 12.07
N ARG A 312 -12.23 26.36 11.24
CA ARG A 312 -12.02 26.15 9.80
C ARG A 312 -10.70 25.43 9.54
N ASN A 313 -10.60 24.78 8.38
CA ASN A 313 -9.33 24.26 7.89
C ASN A 313 -8.23 25.34 7.90
N ASN A 314 -6.98 24.96 8.18
CA ASN A 314 -5.82 25.83 8.35
C ASN A 314 -5.91 26.84 9.52
N THR A 315 -6.91 26.73 10.39
CA THR A 315 -6.95 27.53 11.63
C THR A 315 -5.92 26.98 12.61
N THR A 316 -4.95 27.80 13.00
CA THR A 316 -4.06 27.49 14.13
C THR A 316 -4.81 27.75 15.42
N PHE A 317 -4.77 26.79 16.35
CA PHE A 317 -5.40 26.92 17.65
C PHE A 317 -4.44 26.52 18.76
N THR A 318 -4.69 27.04 19.96
CA THR A 318 -3.96 26.70 21.19
C THR A 318 -4.96 26.26 22.25
N VAL A 319 -4.74 25.09 22.85
CA VAL A 319 -5.43 24.65 24.06
C VAL A 319 -4.51 24.90 25.24
N SER A 320 -4.99 25.57 26.29
CA SER A 320 -4.21 25.87 27.49
C SER A 320 -5.03 25.69 28.76
N LEU A 321 -4.36 25.42 29.87
CA LEU A 321 -4.99 25.34 31.18
C LEU A 321 -5.44 26.74 31.63
N ALA A 322 -6.72 26.86 31.99
CA ALA A 322 -7.28 28.07 32.59
C ALA A 322 -7.24 28.00 34.12
N SER A 323 -7.61 26.85 34.65
CA SER A 323 -7.53 26.51 36.07
C SER A 323 -7.50 24.99 36.22
N ALA A 324 -6.78 24.49 37.23
CA ALA A 324 -6.74 23.07 37.59
C ALA A 324 -7.04 22.89 39.10
N PRO A 325 -7.41 21.69 39.57
CA PRO A 325 -7.65 21.42 40.98
C PRO A 325 -6.41 21.72 41.85
N GLU A 326 -6.59 22.28 43.05
CA GLU A 326 -5.45 22.64 43.93
C GLU A 326 -4.61 21.43 44.40
N SER A 327 -5.22 20.25 44.40
CA SER A 327 -4.62 18.96 44.77
C SER A 327 -3.96 18.24 43.60
N GLN A 328 -4.04 18.77 42.38
CA GLN A 328 -3.54 18.10 41.18
C GLN A 328 -2.73 19.06 40.29
N SER A 329 -1.86 18.48 39.48
CA SER A 329 -1.29 19.19 38.34
C SER A 329 -1.72 18.50 37.06
N CYS A 330 -2.34 19.27 36.17
CA CYS A 330 -2.77 18.79 34.87
C CYS A 330 -1.77 19.25 33.82
N ARG A 331 -1.44 18.37 32.87
CA ARG A 331 -0.61 18.69 31.70
C ARG A 331 -1.30 18.26 30.42
N ILE A 332 -1.17 19.11 29.40
CA ILE A 332 -1.71 18.90 28.05
C ILE A 332 -0.59 18.35 27.18
N ASN A 333 -0.66 17.08 26.77
CA ASN A 333 0.41 16.35 26.06
C ASN A 333 1.79 16.51 26.74
N GLY A 334 1.82 16.44 28.08
CA GLY A 334 3.03 16.64 28.89
C GLY A 334 3.51 18.10 29.02
N GLN A 335 2.76 19.08 28.52
CA GLN A 335 3.11 20.52 28.53
C GLN A 335 2.01 21.38 29.17
N ASP A 336 2.26 22.68 29.34
CA ASP A 336 1.26 23.62 29.92
C ASP A 336 0.21 24.09 28.89
N SER A 337 0.52 23.96 27.60
CA SER A 337 -0.36 24.30 26.48
C SER A 337 0.01 23.48 25.26
N TYR A 338 -0.97 23.21 24.41
CA TYR A 338 -0.79 22.55 23.13
C TYR A 338 -1.20 23.48 21.99
N THR A 339 -0.39 23.58 20.93
CA THR A 339 -0.75 24.34 19.73
C THR A 339 -0.83 23.41 18.53
N GLY A 340 -1.99 23.39 17.89
CA GLY A 340 -2.27 22.59 16.69
C GLY A 340 -2.74 23.46 15.54
N THR A 341 -2.93 22.84 14.38
CA THR A 341 -3.59 23.46 13.22
C THR A 341 -4.55 22.45 12.63
N ILE A 342 -5.78 22.88 12.35
CA ILE A 342 -6.78 22.03 11.70
C ILE A 342 -6.32 21.70 10.27
N GLN A 343 -6.30 20.40 9.93
CA GLN A 343 -5.86 19.91 8.62
C GLN A 343 -6.89 18.95 8.00
N GLY A 344 -8.12 19.44 7.79
CA GLY A 344 -9.11 18.70 7.04
C GLY A 344 -9.83 17.56 7.81
N SER A 345 -9.64 17.46 9.12
CA SER A 345 -10.34 16.52 10.01
C SER A 345 -10.52 17.12 11.42
N ASP A 346 -11.41 16.49 12.20
CA ASP A 346 -11.51 16.73 13.64
C ASP A 346 -10.16 16.44 14.32
N TYR A 347 -9.89 17.17 15.40
CA TYR A 347 -8.58 17.18 16.06
C TYR A 347 -8.69 16.65 17.48
N SER A 348 -8.43 15.36 17.70
CA SER A 348 -8.67 14.65 18.97
C SER A 348 -7.42 14.21 19.74
N ASN A 349 -6.21 14.43 19.21
CA ASN A 349 -4.94 13.97 19.80
C ASN A 349 -4.43 14.84 20.98
N ILE A 350 -5.34 15.47 21.73
CA ILE A 350 -5.01 16.31 22.88
C ILE A 350 -5.36 15.55 24.16
N SER A 351 -4.36 14.93 24.76
CA SER A 351 -4.45 14.29 26.07
C SER A 351 -4.21 15.31 27.17
N VAL A 352 -5.09 15.33 28.18
CA VAL A 352 -4.90 16.09 29.42
C VAL A 352 -4.80 15.10 30.58
N VAL A 353 -3.59 14.95 31.12
CA VAL A 353 -3.32 14.05 32.24
C VAL A 353 -3.19 14.88 33.50
N CYS A 354 -4.06 14.62 34.48
CA CYS A 354 -4.03 15.21 35.81
C CYS A 354 -3.43 14.23 36.81
N GLU A 355 -2.38 14.68 37.52
CA GLU A 355 -1.69 13.87 38.52
C GLU A 355 -1.85 14.50 39.89
N THR A 356 -2.04 13.66 40.91
CA THR A 356 -2.20 14.12 42.29
C THR A 356 -0.88 14.66 42.84
N LEU A 357 -0.89 15.88 43.37
CA LEU A 357 0.24 16.51 44.02
C LEU A 357 0.28 16.10 45.50
N TYR A 358 1.42 15.58 45.94
CA TYR A 358 1.64 15.19 47.34
C TYR A 358 2.40 16.27 48.12
N LYS A 359 2.20 16.30 49.44
CA LYS A 359 2.99 17.09 50.41
C LYS A 359 3.47 16.16 51.51
N TYR A 360 4.73 16.26 51.90
CA TYR A 360 5.22 15.57 53.09
C TYR A 360 5.12 16.48 54.31
N GLN A 361 4.49 15.97 55.35
CA GLN A 361 4.67 16.47 56.71
C GLN A 361 5.51 15.45 57.47
N ILE A 362 6.70 15.87 57.88
CA ILE A 362 7.72 15.03 58.50
C ILE A 362 7.87 15.45 59.96
N GLU A 363 7.71 14.48 60.86
CA GLU A 363 7.93 14.66 62.29
C GLU A 363 9.14 13.84 62.76
N VAL A 364 10.13 14.55 63.33
CA VAL A 364 11.34 13.96 63.91
C VAL A 364 11.15 13.81 65.42
N LEU A 365 11.12 12.57 65.92
CA LEU A 365 10.94 12.26 67.34
C LEU A 365 12.14 11.51 67.93
N GLY A 366 12.50 11.84 69.18
CA GLY A 366 13.52 11.10 69.94
C GLY A 366 14.98 11.36 69.54
N PHE A 367 15.24 12.23 68.56
CA PHE A 367 16.60 12.62 68.18
C PHE A 367 17.21 13.63 69.18
N SER A 368 18.36 13.29 69.76
CA SER A 368 19.09 14.13 70.72
C SER A 368 20.44 14.66 70.19
N GLY A 369 20.68 14.59 68.88
CA GLY A 369 21.89 15.08 68.23
C GLY A 369 21.71 16.46 67.57
N ASN A 370 22.77 16.97 66.95
CA ASN A 370 22.74 18.18 66.10
C ASN A 370 23.08 17.79 64.65
N GLY A 371 22.37 18.36 63.67
CA GLY A 371 22.75 18.24 62.25
C GLY A 371 22.10 17.10 61.49
N LEU A 372 20.90 16.65 61.92
CA LEU A 372 20.08 15.74 61.11
C LEU A 372 19.49 16.53 59.95
N SER A 373 19.90 16.21 58.73
CA SER A 373 19.31 16.77 57.50
C SER A 373 18.33 15.78 56.92
N VAL A 374 17.10 16.24 56.72
CA VAL A 374 16.03 15.48 56.05
C VAL A 374 15.73 16.18 54.73
N THR A 375 15.80 15.41 53.64
CA THR A 375 15.57 15.89 52.28
C THR A 375 14.37 15.15 51.70
N ALA A 376 13.44 15.88 51.09
CA ALA A 376 12.31 15.33 50.36
C ALA A 376 12.20 16.05 49.00
N GLY A 377 12.41 15.32 47.91
CA GLY A 377 12.68 15.93 46.60
C GLY A 377 13.91 16.84 46.63
N ASP A 378 13.79 18.05 46.11
CA ASP A 378 14.87 19.06 46.06
C ASP A 378 15.02 19.90 47.34
N GLU A 379 14.11 19.75 48.31
CA GLU A 379 14.09 20.57 49.53
C GLU A 379 14.73 19.85 50.71
N THR A 380 15.55 20.56 51.49
CA THR A 380 16.26 20.02 52.67
C THR A 380 16.00 20.86 53.91
N ALA A 381 15.65 20.19 55.02
CA ALA A 381 15.49 20.79 56.34
C ALA A 381 16.49 20.19 57.34
N THR A 382 17.07 21.02 58.22
CA THR A 382 18.07 20.57 59.20
C THR A 382 17.55 20.74 60.63
N PHE A 383 17.67 19.70 61.44
CA PHE A 383 17.16 19.62 62.81
C PHE A 383 18.29 19.57 63.86
N GLY A 384 18.12 20.35 64.93
CA GLY A 384 18.96 20.36 66.14
C GLY A 384 18.32 19.69 67.35
N GLY A 385 17.33 18.82 67.11
CA GLY A 385 16.45 18.18 68.11
C GLY A 385 15.16 17.71 67.46
N SER A 386 14.19 17.23 68.25
CA SER A 386 12.86 16.85 67.72
C SER A 386 12.09 18.06 67.19
N GLY A 387 11.31 17.88 66.11
CA GLY A 387 10.54 18.95 65.45
C GLY A 387 9.79 18.49 64.21
N THR A 388 8.98 19.38 63.62
CA THR A 388 8.15 19.11 62.43
C THR A 388 8.55 20.01 61.26
N TRP A 389 8.56 19.47 60.05
CA TRP A 389 8.76 20.20 58.80
C TRP A 389 7.72 19.76 57.76
N THR A 390 7.34 20.68 56.87
CA THR A 390 6.42 20.40 55.75
C THR A 390 7.09 20.83 54.45
N SER A 391 7.17 19.93 53.48
CA SER A 391 7.76 20.18 52.17
C SER A 391 6.84 21.01 51.26
N GLY A 392 7.41 21.56 50.19
CA GLY A 392 6.67 22.00 49.00
C GLY A 392 5.90 20.85 48.31
N GLN A 393 5.10 21.19 47.29
CA GLN A 393 4.37 20.22 46.45
C GLN A 393 5.31 19.59 45.41
N PHE A 394 5.23 18.29 45.19
CA PHE A 394 6.05 17.55 44.20
C PHE A 394 5.25 16.43 43.51
N TYR A 395 5.80 15.92 42.40
CA TYR A 395 5.27 14.83 41.59
C TYR A 395 5.94 13.50 42.00
N PRO A 396 5.24 12.36 42.06
CA PRO A 396 5.87 11.05 42.08
C PRO A 396 6.21 10.63 40.65
N GLU A 397 7.48 10.69 40.23
CA GLU A 397 7.86 10.11 38.94
C GLU A 397 7.79 8.58 39.00
N GLY A 398 6.92 7.99 38.18
CA GLY A 398 7.08 6.63 37.63
C GLY A 398 6.95 5.42 38.57
N SER A 399 6.63 5.58 39.86
CA SER A 399 6.36 4.44 40.74
C SER A 399 5.28 4.75 41.77
N SER A 400 4.49 3.76 42.14
CA SER A 400 3.45 3.82 43.17
C SER A 400 4.01 3.98 44.60
N GLU A 401 5.29 4.27 44.75
CA GLU A 401 5.88 4.72 46.01
C GLU A 401 6.73 5.96 45.79
N PRO A 402 6.67 6.95 46.69
CA PRO A 402 7.44 8.17 46.51
C PRO A 402 8.95 7.97 46.64
N GLU A 403 9.70 8.51 45.67
CA GLU A 403 11.16 8.62 45.76
C GLU A 403 11.60 9.40 47.02
N LEU A 404 12.23 8.65 47.92
CA LEU A 404 13.31 9.03 48.83
C LEU A 404 13.13 10.33 49.63
N VAL A 405 12.43 10.23 50.77
CA VAL A 405 12.79 11.05 51.93
C VAL A 405 14.09 10.48 52.52
N SER A 406 15.22 11.16 52.31
CA SER A 406 16.51 10.73 52.87
C SER A 406 16.84 11.49 54.15
N ALA A 407 17.37 10.79 55.15
CA ALA A 407 17.81 11.36 56.42
C ALA A 407 19.27 10.99 56.68
N THR A 408 20.16 11.99 56.75
CA THR A 408 21.61 11.77 56.94
C THR A 408 22.04 12.15 58.35
N VAL A 409 22.79 11.26 59.01
CA VAL A 409 23.36 11.44 60.36
C VAL A 409 24.89 11.52 60.27
N PRO A 410 25.59 12.36 61.05
CA PRO A 410 27.05 12.43 61.03
C PRO A 410 27.70 11.06 61.35
N ALA A 411 28.81 10.73 60.68
CA ALA A 411 29.46 9.41 60.58
C ALA A 411 29.96 8.76 61.90
N GLU A 412 29.60 9.31 63.06
CA GLU A 412 30.13 8.93 64.38
C GLU A 412 29.19 7.98 65.17
N TYR A 413 28.03 7.60 64.60
CA TYR A 413 27.04 6.70 65.21
C TYR A 413 26.60 5.60 64.23
N ALA A 414 26.78 4.32 64.57
CA ALA A 414 26.34 3.18 63.75
C ALA A 414 24.86 2.84 64.03
N CYS A 415 23.96 3.61 63.43
CA CYS A 415 22.55 3.27 63.26
C CYS A 415 22.26 3.34 61.75
N TYR A 416 21.66 2.31 61.14
CA TYR A 416 21.15 2.46 59.77
C TYR A 416 19.83 3.27 59.78
N GLY A 417 19.66 4.09 58.74
CA GLY A 417 18.64 5.15 58.58
C GLY A 417 17.18 4.65 58.59
N PRO A 418 16.20 5.57 58.53
CA PRO A 418 14.90 5.35 59.14
C PRO A 418 13.91 4.61 58.22
N LEU A 419 13.04 3.78 58.79
CA LEU A 419 11.80 3.36 58.15
C LEU A 419 10.78 4.50 58.30
N ALA A 420 10.35 5.08 57.18
CA ALA A 420 9.13 5.87 57.15
C ALA A 420 7.96 4.90 57.38
N THR A 421 7.17 5.08 58.44
CA THR A 421 5.95 4.28 58.64
C THR A 421 4.73 5.19 58.65
N GLY A 422 3.73 4.81 57.83
CA GLY A 422 2.39 5.40 57.80
C GLY A 422 2.06 6.19 56.53
N GLU A 423 0.76 6.39 56.29
CA GLU A 423 0.25 7.47 55.43
C GLU A 423 0.48 8.84 56.11
N PRO A 424 0.60 9.95 55.35
CA PRO A 424 0.97 11.25 55.89
C PRO A 424 0.16 11.66 57.14
N PRO A 425 0.82 12.18 58.20
CA PRO A 425 2.23 12.57 58.29
C PRO A 425 3.21 11.40 58.53
N LEU A 426 4.36 11.42 57.84
CA LEU A 426 5.41 10.40 57.99
C LEU A 426 6.17 10.62 59.31
N SER A 427 6.28 9.55 60.11
CA SER A 427 7.03 9.56 61.36
C SER A 427 8.27 8.65 61.27
N PHE A 428 9.43 9.17 61.71
CA PHE A 428 10.69 8.42 61.69
C PHE A 428 11.04 7.91 63.09
N GLN A 429 11.07 6.58 63.26
CA GLN A 429 11.56 5.90 64.47
C GLN A 429 12.75 4.99 64.12
N PHE A 430 13.78 4.97 64.97
CA PHE A 430 15.01 4.19 64.76
C PHE A 430 14.99 2.92 65.64
N THR A 431 15.03 1.70 65.05
CA THR A 431 15.18 0.41 65.77
C THR A 431 15.77 -0.66 64.81
N CYS A 432 16.66 -1.56 65.27
CA CYS A 432 17.46 -2.47 64.41
C CYS A 432 16.91 -3.92 64.33
N LEU A 433 16.77 -4.57 63.14
CA LEU A 433 16.72 -6.06 62.83
C LEU A 433 16.45 -6.38 61.30
N HIS A 434 16.71 -7.63 60.81
CA HIS A 434 16.99 -8.12 59.39
C HIS A 434 15.78 -8.64 58.50
N GLU A 435 15.93 -8.77 57.15
CA GLU A 435 14.86 -8.99 56.09
C GLU A 435 15.02 -10.25 55.16
N LEU A 436 13.90 -10.77 54.58
CA LEU A 436 13.70 -12.03 53.80
C LEU A 436 13.50 -11.80 52.28
N GLN A 437 14.00 -12.68 51.39
CA GLN A 437 13.80 -12.68 49.92
C GLN A 437 13.10 -13.95 49.37
N VAL A 438 12.39 -13.82 48.24
CA VAL A 438 11.80 -14.92 47.47
C VAL A 438 12.15 -14.77 45.98
N GLU A 439 12.70 -15.81 45.36
CA GLU A 439 13.10 -15.86 43.95
C GLU A 439 12.42 -17.04 43.21
N VAL A 440 12.19 -16.89 41.91
CA VAL A 440 11.67 -17.95 41.02
C VAL A 440 12.77 -18.30 40.02
N GLU A 441 13.18 -19.57 39.96
CA GLU A 441 14.17 -20.04 38.98
C GLU A 441 13.51 -20.27 37.61
N ALA A 442 13.97 -19.56 36.59
CA ALA A 442 13.51 -19.76 35.22
C ALA A 442 13.83 -21.19 34.74
N GLY A 443 12.77 -21.93 34.38
CA GLY A 443 12.88 -23.27 33.77
C GLY A 443 12.74 -24.47 34.73
N SER A 444 12.56 -24.28 36.05
CA SER A 444 12.43 -25.39 37.01
C SER A 444 11.05 -25.54 37.66
N GLY A 445 10.19 -24.51 37.56
CA GLY A 445 8.88 -24.51 38.23
C GLY A 445 8.96 -24.49 39.77
N GLN A 446 10.10 -24.10 40.35
CA GLN A 446 10.32 -23.99 41.80
C GLN A 446 10.35 -22.54 42.31
N PHE A 447 9.76 -22.33 43.49
CA PHE A 447 9.89 -21.12 44.30
C PHE A 447 10.99 -21.32 45.36
N VAL A 448 11.97 -20.41 45.43
CA VAL A 448 13.05 -20.42 46.44
C VAL A 448 12.86 -19.25 47.40
N VAL A 449 12.86 -19.53 48.70
CA VAL A 449 12.74 -18.52 49.77
C VAL A 449 14.05 -18.51 50.57
N SER A 450 14.74 -17.37 50.66
CA SER A 450 16.05 -17.24 51.31
C SER A 450 16.15 -15.94 52.14
N TRP A 451 17.16 -15.86 53.01
CA TRP A 451 17.49 -14.64 53.77
C TRP A 451 18.79 -14.03 53.23
N ASN A 452 18.88 -12.69 53.21
CA ASN A 452 20.03 -11.99 52.62
C ASN A 452 21.37 -12.21 53.34
N ASP A 453 21.35 -12.61 54.62
CA ASP A 453 22.56 -13.01 55.37
C ASP A 453 22.57 -14.53 55.51
N GLY A 454 23.36 -15.21 54.68
CA GLY A 454 23.42 -16.67 54.55
C GLY A 454 23.86 -17.50 55.77
N ASP A 455 23.71 -17.03 57.02
CA ASP A 455 23.89 -17.85 58.23
C ASP A 455 23.12 -17.25 59.43
N PHE A 456 22.50 -18.13 60.24
CA PHE A 456 21.79 -17.78 61.47
C PHE A 456 22.79 -17.36 62.58
N PRO A 457 22.73 -16.14 63.16
CA PRO A 457 23.51 -15.84 64.36
C PRO A 457 22.79 -16.47 65.57
N ASN A 458 23.43 -17.46 66.19
CA ASN A 458 22.93 -18.13 67.40
C ASN A 458 22.92 -17.25 68.67
N ASP A 459 23.04 -15.92 68.57
CA ASP A 459 23.09 -15.03 69.73
C ASP A 459 21.96 -13.98 69.68
N ALA A 460 20.73 -14.46 69.89
CA ALA A 460 19.62 -13.58 70.26
C ALA A 460 19.67 -13.28 71.77
N PRO A 461 19.58 -12.01 72.23
CA PRO A 461 19.34 -11.71 73.62
C PRO A 461 17.89 -12.05 73.99
N ASN A 462 17.68 -13.27 74.50
CA ASN A 462 16.67 -13.71 75.50
C ASN A 462 15.26 -13.07 75.57
N ASN A 463 14.64 -12.53 74.51
CA ASN A 463 13.25 -12.05 74.58
C ASN A 463 12.50 -11.92 73.22
N ALA A 464 12.70 -12.82 72.26
CA ALA A 464 11.82 -12.96 71.09
C ALA A 464 10.91 -14.21 71.24
N PRO A 465 9.58 -14.12 71.02
CA PRO A 465 8.69 -15.28 71.15
C PRO A 465 8.80 -16.22 69.94
N ASN A 466 9.08 -17.49 70.20
CA ASN A 466 9.14 -18.59 69.23
C ASN A 466 7.74 -19.03 68.76
N ASN A 467 7.12 -18.43 67.74
CA ASN A 467 6.00 -19.05 66.98
C ASN A 467 5.56 -18.15 65.78
N ALA A 468 6.18 -18.32 64.62
CA ALA A 468 5.64 -17.86 63.34
C ALA A 468 5.40 -19.09 62.46
N THR A 469 4.22 -19.17 61.84
CA THR A 469 3.82 -20.27 60.93
C THR A 469 3.57 -19.67 59.55
N TYR A 470 4.03 -20.32 58.48
CA TYR A 470 4.03 -19.80 57.12
C TYR A 470 3.21 -20.73 56.21
N VAL A 471 2.31 -20.18 55.39
CA VAL A 471 1.47 -20.94 54.44
C VAL A 471 1.55 -20.29 53.06
N VAL A 472 1.78 -21.10 52.01
CA VAL A 472 1.82 -20.64 50.62
C VAL A 472 0.66 -21.33 49.86
N GLU A 473 -0.25 -20.54 49.30
CA GLU A 473 -1.39 -20.99 48.50
C GLU A 473 -1.22 -20.53 47.03
N VAL A 474 -1.57 -21.39 46.07
CA VAL A 474 -1.50 -21.10 44.63
C VAL A 474 -2.83 -21.51 43.99
N GLN A 475 -3.53 -20.61 43.29
CA GLN A 475 -4.81 -20.88 42.62
C GLN A 475 -4.79 -20.52 41.12
N PRO A 476 -5.28 -21.37 40.21
CA PRO A 476 -5.42 -21.05 38.79
C PRO A 476 -6.76 -20.38 38.45
N PHE A 477 -6.77 -19.53 37.41
CA PHE A 477 -7.97 -18.94 36.81
C PHE A 477 -8.20 -19.50 35.39
N GLY A 478 -9.33 -20.17 35.17
CA GLY A 478 -9.71 -20.79 33.89
C GLY A 478 -10.31 -22.19 34.04
N SER A 479 -11.38 -22.50 33.30
CA SER A 479 -12.15 -23.76 33.46
C SER A 479 -11.39 -25.05 33.14
N ASP A 480 -10.20 -24.96 32.54
CA ASP A 480 -9.39 -26.09 32.09
C ASP A 480 -8.00 -26.22 32.75
N CYS A 481 -7.70 -25.49 33.83
CA CYS A 481 -6.33 -25.38 34.39
C CYS A 481 -5.98 -26.35 35.54
N GLY A 482 -6.93 -27.08 36.13
CA GLY A 482 -6.68 -28.09 37.19
C GLY A 482 -6.20 -27.51 38.54
N ASN A 483 -6.57 -28.12 39.68
CA ASN A 483 -6.23 -27.60 41.01
C ASN A 483 -4.86 -28.10 41.52
N LEU A 484 -4.07 -27.21 42.12
CA LEU A 484 -2.86 -27.55 42.89
C LEU A 484 -3.18 -27.52 44.40
N SER A 485 -2.75 -28.52 45.18
CA SER A 485 -3.08 -28.64 46.61
C SER A 485 -2.14 -27.85 47.53
N SER A 486 -2.67 -27.31 48.64
CA SER A 486 -1.96 -26.55 49.68
C SER A 486 -1.01 -27.41 50.53
N LEU A 487 0.18 -26.88 50.89
CA LEU A 487 1.15 -27.54 51.79
C LEU A 487 1.27 -26.81 53.14
N ASP A 488 1.28 -27.56 54.26
CA ASP A 488 1.57 -27.06 55.62
C ASP A 488 3.07 -27.28 55.94
N ALA A 489 3.76 -26.24 56.41
CA ALA A 489 5.21 -26.27 56.66
C ALA A 489 5.56 -26.15 58.16
N ASP A 490 5.75 -27.29 58.83
CA ASP A 490 6.27 -27.36 60.22
C ASP A 490 7.78 -27.68 60.23
N SER A 491 8.60 -26.70 60.65
CA SER A 491 10.03 -26.76 61.10
C SER A 491 11.19 -26.34 60.15
N SER A 492 12.15 -25.60 60.72
CA SER A 492 13.37 -25.00 60.13
C SER A 492 14.62 -25.90 60.27
N PRO A 493 15.65 -25.84 59.38
CA PRO A 493 15.78 -25.02 58.16
C PRO A 493 15.20 -25.72 56.92
N PHE A 494 14.55 -24.96 56.05
CA PHE A 494 13.71 -25.47 54.95
C PHE A 494 14.51 -25.77 53.68
N GLU A 495 14.35 -27.00 53.18
CA GLU A 495 14.59 -27.42 51.80
C GLU A 495 13.22 -27.92 51.32
N VAL A 496 12.56 -27.22 50.38
CA VAL A 496 11.25 -27.64 49.84
C VAL A 496 11.49 -28.87 48.97
N LYS A 497 11.37 -30.06 49.55
CA LYS A 497 11.46 -31.32 48.83
C LYS A 497 10.10 -31.69 48.21
N HIS A 498 10.12 -31.73 46.89
CA HIS A 498 9.35 -32.63 46.02
C HIS A 498 7.81 -32.46 46.02
N LEU A 499 7.28 -31.94 44.91
CA LEU A 499 5.93 -32.25 44.45
C LEU A 499 5.91 -33.77 44.14
N GLN A 500 5.46 -34.57 45.10
CA GLN A 500 5.25 -35.99 44.90
C GLN A 500 3.75 -36.23 44.74
N ASP A 501 3.24 -35.85 43.58
CA ASP A 501 2.21 -36.59 42.85
C ASP A 501 2.40 -36.26 41.37
N GLU A 502 2.88 -37.26 40.62
CA GLU A 502 2.98 -37.21 39.16
C GLU A 502 1.56 -37.05 38.60
N GLU A 503 1.23 -35.90 37.98
CA GLU A 503 0.53 -35.81 36.66
C GLU A 503 0.04 -34.43 36.18
N THR A 504 0.32 -33.28 36.81
CA THR A 504 -0.06 -31.98 36.19
C THR A 504 1.05 -30.92 36.22
N PRO A 505 1.77 -30.70 35.11
CA PRO A 505 2.61 -29.50 34.93
C PRO A 505 1.74 -28.23 34.83
N ILE A 506 2.34 -27.07 35.14
CA ILE A 506 1.77 -25.75 34.84
C ILE A 506 1.36 -25.72 33.36
N LYS A 507 0.07 -25.47 33.05
CA LYS A 507 -0.42 -25.32 31.67
C LYS A 507 -0.05 -23.94 31.12
N ASN A 508 0.56 -23.89 29.93
CA ASN A 508 0.75 -22.68 29.14
C ASN A 508 -0.61 -22.03 28.84
N GLY A 509 -0.70 -20.70 28.96
CA GLY A 509 -1.93 -19.92 28.71
C GLY A 509 -2.90 -19.79 29.90
N CYS A 510 -2.55 -20.30 31.10
CA CYS A 510 -3.35 -20.11 32.33
C CYS A 510 -2.78 -18.95 33.17
N THR A 511 -3.67 -18.14 33.76
CA THR A 511 -3.31 -17.13 34.78
C THR A 511 -3.34 -17.77 36.16
N TYR A 512 -2.32 -17.53 37.00
CA TYR A 512 -2.22 -18.09 38.35
C TYR A 512 -2.09 -16.98 39.41
N GLU A 513 -2.80 -17.14 40.52
CA GLU A 513 -2.72 -16.29 41.71
C GLU A 513 -1.86 -16.99 42.77
N VAL A 514 -0.81 -16.33 43.26
CA VAL A 514 0.08 -16.85 44.32
C VAL A 514 -0.11 -16.01 45.57
N THR A 515 -0.55 -16.63 46.66
CA THR A 515 -0.80 -15.97 47.95
C THR A 515 0.14 -16.54 49.03
N VAL A 516 1.02 -15.70 49.57
CA VAL A 516 1.86 -16.06 50.72
C VAL A 516 1.25 -15.49 52.00
N ARG A 517 0.83 -16.36 52.92
CA ARG A 517 0.27 -15.98 54.22
C ARG A 517 1.27 -16.23 55.33
N VAL A 518 1.59 -15.18 56.08
CA VAL A 518 2.48 -15.26 57.25
C VAL A 518 1.68 -15.01 58.52
N TYR A 519 1.67 -15.99 59.44
CA TYR A 519 0.94 -15.88 60.70
C TYR A 519 1.87 -15.42 61.82
N PHE A 520 1.64 -14.18 62.28
CA PHE A 520 2.22 -13.66 63.52
C PHE A 520 1.10 -13.47 64.55
N ASN A 521 1.10 -14.25 65.62
CA ASN A 521 0.18 -14.09 66.77
C ASN A 521 -1.29 -13.82 66.40
N GLY A 522 -1.83 -14.53 65.39
CA GLY A 522 -3.25 -14.47 65.02
C GLY A 522 -3.69 -13.25 64.20
N TYR A 523 -2.78 -12.43 63.69
CA TYR A 523 -3.10 -11.36 62.72
C TYR A 523 -2.72 -11.79 61.30
N GLN A 524 -3.67 -11.63 60.36
CA GLN A 524 -3.48 -11.88 58.93
C GLN A 524 -3.12 -10.59 58.19
N ARG A 525 -2.16 -10.66 57.26
CA ARG A 525 -1.99 -9.69 56.16
C ARG A 525 -1.98 -10.46 54.85
N GLU A 526 -2.77 -10.03 53.90
CA GLU A 526 -2.80 -10.52 52.52
C GLU A 526 -2.10 -9.50 51.61
N ALA A 527 -1.23 -9.98 50.72
CA ALA A 527 -0.80 -9.23 49.55
C ALA A 527 -1.78 -9.56 48.41
N GLY A 528 -2.32 -8.53 47.73
CA GLY A 528 -3.33 -8.68 46.69
C GLY A 528 -2.79 -9.29 45.38
N PRO A 529 -3.69 -9.72 44.47
CA PRO A 529 -3.32 -10.43 43.24
C PRO A 529 -2.59 -9.57 42.21
N LEU A 530 -1.67 -10.20 41.48
CA LEU A 530 -0.92 -9.63 40.36
C LEU A 530 -1.53 -10.18 39.05
N GLU A 531 -2.10 -9.33 38.19
CA GLU A 531 -2.57 -9.71 36.84
C GLU A 531 -1.46 -9.52 35.80
N VAL A 532 -1.28 -10.48 34.89
CA VAL A 532 -0.29 -10.43 33.80
C VAL A 532 -1.00 -10.72 32.47
N SER A 533 -1.05 -9.74 31.56
CA SER A 533 -1.54 -9.87 30.18
C SER A 533 -0.39 -10.19 29.23
N PRO A 534 -0.56 -11.02 28.18
CA PRO A 534 0.51 -11.31 27.23
C PRO A 534 0.88 -10.06 26.42
N GLN A 535 2.13 -9.63 26.51
CA GLN A 535 2.70 -8.52 25.75
C GLN A 535 3.55 -9.10 24.61
N VAL A 536 3.39 -8.60 23.38
CA VAL A 536 4.28 -8.95 22.26
C VAL A 536 5.62 -8.21 22.40
N VAL A 537 6.71 -8.82 21.97
CA VAL A 537 8.06 -8.28 22.20
C VAL A 537 8.86 -8.25 20.91
N TRP A 538 9.43 -7.09 20.56
CA TRP A 538 10.32 -6.94 19.42
C TRP A 538 11.78 -7.05 19.83
N SER A 539 12.61 -7.55 18.90
CA SER A 539 14.07 -7.46 18.97
C SER A 539 14.67 -7.01 17.64
N PHE A 540 15.64 -6.10 17.72
CA PHE A 540 16.42 -5.62 16.59
C PHE A 540 17.67 -6.51 16.41
N ASN A 541 17.87 -7.08 15.22
CA ASN A 541 18.80 -8.21 15.01
C ASN A 541 19.73 -8.05 13.81
N ASN A 542 20.14 -6.82 13.46
CA ASN A 542 21.08 -6.63 12.36
C ASN A 542 22.41 -7.39 12.55
N GLY A 543 22.87 -8.07 11.50
CA GLY A 543 24.13 -8.79 11.52
C GLY A 543 25.33 -7.86 11.67
N SER A 544 26.37 -8.30 12.37
CA SER A 544 27.67 -7.62 12.37
C SER A 544 28.18 -7.51 10.93
N SER A 545 28.50 -6.29 10.49
CA SER A 545 29.03 -5.96 9.16
C SER A 545 30.12 -6.94 8.69
N GLY A 546 29.75 -7.92 7.86
CA GLY A 546 30.72 -8.93 7.40
C GLY A 546 30.18 -10.12 6.60
N VAL A 547 28.87 -10.37 6.55
CA VAL A 547 28.33 -11.57 5.88
C VAL A 547 27.09 -11.22 5.04
N ASN A 548 27.25 -11.11 3.71
CA ASN A 548 26.25 -11.19 2.62
C ASN A 548 24.79 -10.70 2.84
N GLN A 549 24.50 -9.84 3.82
CA GLN A 549 23.18 -9.27 4.06
C GLN A 549 22.79 -8.43 2.84
N PRO A 550 21.54 -8.55 2.33
CA PRO A 550 21.04 -7.66 1.29
C PRO A 550 21.14 -6.20 1.76
N GLY A 551 21.26 -5.29 0.81
CA GLY A 551 21.27 -3.87 1.12
C GLY A 551 19.89 -3.38 1.55
N ALA A 552 19.67 -2.07 1.37
CA ALA A 552 18.43 -1.41 1.70
C ALA A 552 17.39 -1.60 0.59
N VAL A 553 16.36 -2.41 0.85
CA VAL A 553 15.40 -2.90 -0.16
C VAL A 553 13.95 -2.72 0.25
N LYS A 554 13.08 -2.47 -0.73
CA LYS A 554 11.62 -2.60 -0.59
C LYS A 554 11.03 -3.51 -1.66
N GLY A 555 9.89 -4.12 -1.38
CA GLY A 555 9.16 -4.94 -2.34
C GLY A 555 9.90 -6.23 -2.71
N MET A 556 10.72 -6.75 -1.78
CA MET A 556 11.37 -8.06 -1.91
C MET A 556 10.32 -9.16 -1.76
N ALA A 557 10.33 -10.14 -2.67
CA ALA A 557 9.49 -11.31 -2.58
C ALA A 557 10.14 -12.33 -1.63
N VAL A 558 9.40 -12.83 -0.64
CA VAL A 558 9.94 -13.73 0.39
C VAL A 558 9.08 -14.97 0.51
N GLN A 559 9.74 -16.13 0.62
CA GLN A 559 9.08 -17.39 0.92
C GLN A 559 9.92 -18.33 1.79
N LYS A 560 9.25 -18.99 2.74
CA LYS A 560 9.83 -20.03 3.59
C LYS A 560 9.69 -21.39 2.92
N VAL A 561 10.76 -22.18 2.95
CA VAL A 561 10.78 -23.59 2.55
C VAL A 561 11.57 -24.38 3.58
N GLY A 562 10.87 -25.18 4.39
CA GLY A 562 11.46 -25.85 5.55
C GLY A 562 12.06 -24.82 6.53
N GLU A 563 13.32 -25.03 6.92
CA GLU A 563 14.08 -24.14 7.83
C GLU A 563 14.66 -22.88 7.12
N THR A 564 14.46 -22.72 5.80
CA THR A 564 15.15 -21.66 5.03
C THR A 564 14.18 -20.62 4.48
N ILE A 565 14.52 -19.34 4.62
CA ILE A 565 13.78 -18.21 4.05
C ILE A 565 14.53 -17.74 2.79
N TYR A 566 13.82 -17.70 1.68
CA TYR A 566 14.34 -17.26 0.39
C TYR A 566 13.82 -15.86 0.09
N GLY A 567 14.71 -14.94 -0.30
CA GLY A 567 14.39 -13.57 -0.70
C GLY A 567 14.81 -13.30 -2.14
N PHE A 568 13.90 -12.73 -2.94
CA PHE A 568 14.13 -12.45 -4.36
C PHE A 568 13.77 -11.01 -4.71
N GLY A 569 14.63 -10.38 -5.51
CA GLY A 569 14.38 -9.06 -6.07
C GLY A 569 14.27 -7.95 -5.02
N GLY A 570 13.34 -7.03 -5.29
CA GLY A 570 13.16 -5.77 -4.57
C GLY A 570 13.91 -4.61 -5.21
N SER A 571 13.46 -3.39 -4.93
CA SER A 571 14.08 -2.18 -5.47
C SER A 571 15.14 -1.65 -4.51
N GLU A 572 16.41 -1.74 -4.92
CA GLU A 572 17.51 -0.92 -4.42
C GLU A 572 18.17 -0.19 -5.59
N TYR A 573 18.99 0.83 -5.29
CA TYR A 573 19.77 1.65 -6.22
C TYR A 573 20.85 0.86 -6.99
N ASN A 574 20.48 -0.16 -7.78
CA ASN A 574 21.34 -0.83 -8.75
C ASN A 574 20.70 -0.77 -10.14
N ALA A 575 20.75 0.41 -10.74
CA ALA A 575 20.42 0.65 -12.15
C ALA A 575 21.41 -0.04 -13.13
N GLY A 576 21.88 -1.26 -12.85
CA GLY A 576 22.85 -1.94 -13.72
C GLY A 576 23.39 -3.32 -13.31
N GLY A 577 22.72 -4.11 -12.47
CA GLY A 577 23.17 -5.47 -12.10
C GLY A 577 22.10 -6.56 -12.28
N ASP A 578 22.52 -7.81 -12.52
CA ASP A 578 21.65 -9.00 -12.64
C ASP A 578 20.92 -9.32 -11.32
N GLU A 579 19.74 -9.97 -11.38
CA GLU A 579 18.95 -10.35 -10.19
C GLU A 579 19.67 -11.47 -9.42
N LEU A 580 20.17 -11.13 -8.23
CA LEU A 580 20.76 -12.12 -7.31
C LEU A 580 19.64 -12.70 -6.43
N ALA A 581 19.56 -14.03 -6.35
CA ALA A 581 18.78 -14.71 -5.33
C ALA A 581 19.52 -14.63 -3.99
N TYR A 582 18.93 -13.96 -3.00
CA TYR A 582 19.45 -13.93 -1.63
C TYR A 582 18.76 -15.03 -0.82
N THR A 583 19.52 -15.77 -0.02
CA THR A 583 18.92 -16.72 0.93
C THR A 583 19.30 -16.32 2.33
N ALA A 584 18.29 -16.25 3.20
CA ALA A 584 18.45 -16.15 4.63
C ALA A 584 18.12 -17.52 5.21
N ALA A 585 19.15 -18.30 5.56
CA ALA A 585 18.92 -19.48 6.38
C ALA A 585 18.92 -19.01 7.84
N LEU A 586 17.73 -18.87 8.42
CA LEU A 586 17.61 -18.79 9.87
C LEU A 586 17.67 -20.19 10.43
N ARG A 587 18.79 -20.54 11.05
CA ARG A 587 18.86 -21.67 11.97
C ARG A 587 18.89 -21.13 13.39
N GLN A 588 17.73 -21.24 14.05
CA GLN A 588 17.50 -21.07 15.49
C GLN A 588 17.87 -19.73 16.15
N LEU A 589 16.98 -19.33 17.05
CA LEU A 589 17.03 -18.23 18.02
C LEU A 589 18.33 -18.13 18.87
N THR A 590 19.48 -17.83 18.27
CA THR A 590 20.67 -17.35 19.02
C THR A 590 21.49 -16.36 18.20
N ALA A 591 21.15 -15.06 18.25
CA ALA A 591 21.98 -13.89 17.93
C ALA A 591 22.82 -13.87 16.61
N ASN A 592 22.70 -14.86 15.73
CA ASN A 592 23.58 -15.09 14.59
C ASN A 592 22.76 -15.37 13.32
N LEU A 593 22.04 -14.36 12.85
CA LEU A 593 21.50 -14.35 11.49
C LEU A 593 22.65 -14.48 10.47
N SER A 594 22.61 -15.55 9.67
CA SER A 594 23.56 -15.75 8.58
C SER A 594 22.88 -15.59 7.23
N TRP A 595 23.32 -14.59 6.46
CA TRP A 595 22.90 -14.38 5.08
C TRP A 595 23.84 -15.11 4.13
N SER A 596 23.30 -15.72 3.07
CA SER A 596 24.10 -16.28 2.00
C SER A 596 23.47 -16.02 0.64
N ALA A 597 24.25 -15.45 -0.28
CA ALA A 597 23.86 -15.41 -1.69
C ALA A 597 24.00 -16.83 -2.26
N VAL A 598 22.95 -17.36 -2.88
CA VAL A 598 22.98 -18.70 -3.48
C VAL A 598 23.11 -18.59 -4.98
N ALA A 599 24.26 -19.05 -5.50
CA ALA A 599 24.44 -19.22 -6.93
C ALA A 599 23.44 -20.27 -7.45
N ALA A 600 22.68 -19.90 -8.47
CA ALA A 600 21.71 -20.75 -9.15
C ALA A 600 22.20 -21.06 -10.57
N ASP A 601 22.03 -22.31 -11.03
CA ASP A 601 22.22 -22.62 -12.44
C ASP A 601 20.99 -22.15 -13.25
N GLY A 602 21.14 -21.99 -14.57
CA GLY A 602 20.10 -21.42 -15.43
C GLY A 602 20.10 -19.89 -15.46
N THR A 603 19.18 -19.31 -16.23
CA THR A 603 19.09 -17.84 -16.38
C THR A 603 18.14 -17.31 -15.29
N PRO A 604 18.63 -16.52 -14.31
CA PRO A 604 17.75 -15.89 -13.34
C PRO A 604 16.79 -14.88 -14.01
N PRO A 605 15.66 -14.56 -13.36
CA PRO A 605 14.79 -13.49 -13.81
C PRO A 605 15.54 -12.15 -13.90
N SER A 606 14.98 -11.21 -14.66
CA SER A 606 15.45 -9.82 -14.66
C SER A 606 15.04 -9.12 -13.36
N PRO A 607 15.90 -8.27 -12.77
CA PRO A 607 15.63 -7.57 -11.51
C PRO A 607 14.22 -6.98 -11.46
N ARG A 608 13.50 -7.26 -10.38
CA ARG A 608 12.10 -6.89 -10.22
C ARG A 608 11.76 -6.59 -8.77
N ALA A 609 10.89 -5.62 -8.57
CA ALA A 609 10.26 -5.34 -7.28
C ALA A 609 8.77 -5.70 -7.34
N TYR A 610 8.19 -5.97 -6.17
CA TYR A 610 6.76 -6.26 -6.00
C TYR A 610 6.26 -7.48 -6.79
N ALA A 611 7.18 -8.42 -7.04
CA ALA A 611 6.83 -9.73 -7.53
C ALA A 611 6.11 -10.52 -6.43
N THR A 612 5.19 -11.38 -6.83
CA THR A 612 4.51 -12.31 -5.93
C THR A 612 5.26 -13.64 -5.92
N SER A 613 5.38 -14.26 -4.76
CA SER A 613 6.06 -15.53 -4.58
C SER A 613 5.24 -16.53 -3.79
N TRP A 614 5.35 -17.80 -4.18
CA TRP A 614 4.77 -18.92 -3.45
C TRP A 614 5.70 -20.15 -3.44
N SER A 615 5.54 -21.03 -2.45
CA SER A 615 6.24 -22.32 -2.34
C SER A 615 5.29 -23.53 -2.34
N GLY A 616 5.57 -24.54 -3.17
CA GLY A 616 4.74 -25.75 -3.20
C GLY A 616 5.40 -27.00 -3.75
N GLU A 617 4.69 -28.12 -3.67
CA GLU A 617 5.23 -29.42 -4.04
C GLU A 617 5.40 -29.59 -5.55
N ASP A 618 6.47 -30.28 -5.96
CA ASP A 618 6.67 -30.67 -7.36
C ASP A 618 5.56 -31.66 -7.80
N PRO A 619 4.71 -31.30 -8.80
CA PRO A 619 3.48 -32.04 -9.15
C PRO A 619 3.65 -33.51 -9.58
N ARG A 620 4.89 -34.01 -9.70
CA ARG A 620 5.17 -35.39 -10.12
C ARG A 620 6.19 -36.11 -9.26
N ARG A 621 6.75 -35.48 -8.23
CA ARG A 621 7.67 -36.17 -7.33
C ARG A 621 6.97 -36.56 -6.04
N THR A 622 7.26 -37.77 -5.58
CA THR A 622 6.78 -38.32 -4.31
C THR A 622 7.76 -38.08 -3.16
N ASP A 623 8.81 -37.28 -3.39
CA ASP A 623 9.91 -37.03 -2.44
C ASP A 623 9.78 -35.69 -1.70
N SER A 624 8.59 -35.07 -1.75
CA SER A 624 8.31 -33.77 -1.12
C SER A 624 9.28 -32.66 -1.53
N THR A 625 9.81 -32.71 -2.76
CA THR A 625 10.61 -31.59 -3.31
C THR A 625 9.72 -30.36 -3.46
N PHE A 626 10.04 -29.28 -2.75
CA PHE A 626 9.39 -27.98 -2.90
C PHE A 626 9.98 -27.15 -4.04
N LEU A 627 9.12 -26.36 -4.69
CA LEU A 627 9.42 -25.40 -5.73
C LEU A 627 9.08 -24.01 -5.21
N LEU A 628 9.87 -23.02 -5.62
CA LEU A 628 9.56 -21.62 -5.42
C LEU A 628 9.09 -21.05 -6.74
N VAL A 629 7.90 -20.46 -6.76
CA VAL A 629 7.32 -19.82 -7.94
C VAL A 629 7.33 -18.33 -7.72
N LEU A 630 7.93 -17.61 -8.65
CA LEU A 630 7.94 -16.16 -8.70
C LEU A 630 7.14 -15.72 -9.92
N PHE A 631 6.22 -14.79 -9.74
CA PHE A 631 5.38 -14.29 -10.81
C PHE A 631 5.30 -12.77 -10.78
N GLY A 632 5.35 -12.16 -11.97
CA GLY A 632 5.19 -10.73 -12.16
C GLY A 632 6.31 -9.90 -11.54
N GLY A 633 5.98 -8.70 -11.08
CA GLY A 633 6.93 -7.63 -10.76
C GLY A 633 7.03 -6.58 -11.89
N GLU A 634 7.56 -5.39 -11.58
CA GLU A 634 7.47 -4.18 -12.43
C GLU A 634 7.55 -4.45 -13.95
N ALA A 635 6.39 -4.29 -14.61
CA ALA A 635 6.18 -4.40 -16.06
C ALA A 635 6.46 -5.79 -16.70
N THR A 636 6.25 -6.88 -15.96
CA THR A 636 6.41 -8.25 -16.47
C THR A 636 5.25 -9.18 -16.07
N ASN A 637 5.03 -10.23 -16.86
CA ASN A 637 4.01 -11.27 -16.63
C ASN A 637 4.58 -12.70 -16.77
N ASP A 638 5.90 -12.82 -16.66
CA ASP A 638 6.63 -14.07 -16.71
C ASP A 638 6.50 -14.85 -15.39
N VAL A 639 6.51 -16.19 -15.51
CA VAL A 639 6.54 -17.09 -14.37
C VAL A 639 7.89 -17.76 -14.31
N HIS A 640 8.55 -17.64 -13.17
CA HIS A 640 9.84 -18.27 -12.90
C HIS A 640 9.71 -19.30 -11.81
N ILE A 641 10.26 -20.48 -12.05
CA ILE A 641 10.24 -21.58 -11.09
C ILE A 641 11.68 -21.84 -10.65
N TYR A 642 11.94 -21.62 -9.38
CA TYR A 642 13.22 -21.89 -8.74
C TYR A 642 13.17 -23.23 -7.99
N ARG A 643 14.22 -24.03 -8.19
CA ARG A 643 14.43 -25.29 -7.46
C ARG A 643 15.50 -25.12 -6.38
N PRO A 644 15.13 -25.16 -5.08
CA PRO A 644 16.07 -24.97 -3.97
C PRO A 644 16.99 -26.17 -3.71
N THR A 645 16.61 -27.39 -4.10
CA THR A 645 17.38 -28.62 -3.83
C THR A 645 17.96 -29.24 -5.10
N ALA A 646 19.27 -29.53 -5.08
CA ALA A 646 19.91 -30.36 -6.10
C ALA A 646 19.61 -31.83 -5.81
N SER A 647 19.28 -32.60 -6.84
CA SER A 647 19.25 -34.07 -6.76
C SER A 647 20.34 -34.65 -7.67
N ASN A 648 20.69 -35.93 -7.50
CA ASN A 648 21.76 -36.61 -8.27
C ASN A 648 21.60 -36.54 -9.80
N TYR A 649 20.48 -36.05 -10.32
CA TYR A 649 20.14 -35.97 -11.74
C TYR A 649 19.79 -34.56 -12.24
N VAL A 650 19.63 -33.55 -11.35
CA VAL A 650 19.21 -32.18 -11.73
C VAL A 650 19.79 -31.15 -10.74
N ALA A 651 20.43 -30.10 -11.25
CA ALA A 651 21.03 -29.03 -10.45
C ALA A 651 20.00 -28.00 -9.93
N ARG A 652 20.40 -27.21 -8.92
CA ARG A 652 19.61 -26.06 -8.42
C ARG A 652 19.55 -25.02 -9.52
N GLY A 653 18.37 -24.45 -9.79
CA GLY A 653 18.32 -23.45 -10.84
C GLY A 653 16.96 -22.88 -11.17
N TRP A 654 17.02 -21.81 -11.95
CA TRP A 654 15.87 -21.11 -12.49
C TRP A 654 15.34 -21.78 -13.76
N HIS A 655 14.01 -21.89 -13.82
CA HIS A 655 13.28 -22.31 -15.00
C HIS A 655 12.25 -21.24 -15.33
N THR A 656 12.51 -20.47 -16.38
CA THR A 656 11.51 -19.56 -16.94
C THR A 656 10.48 -20.38 -17.71
N VAL A 657 9.20 -20.13 -17.42
CA VAL A 657 8.08 -20.74 -18.12
C VAL A 657 7.39 -19.67 -18.94
N GLU A 658 7.26 -19.91 -20.25
CA GLU A 658 6.48 -19.03 -21.12
C GLU A 658 5.01 -19.04 -20.66
N SER A 659 4.54 -17.87 -20.24
CA SER A 659 3.16 -17.64 -19.86
C SER A 659 2.33 -17.36 -21.12
N ASN A 660 1.37 -18.22 -21.43
CA ASN A 660 0.38 -17.97 -22.49
C ASN A 660 -0.99 -17.77 -21.83
N ASN A 661 -1.70 -16.70 -22.20
CA ASN A 661 -3.05 -16.37 -21.72
C ASN A 661 -3.17 -16.12 -20.19
N GLY A 662 -2.09 -15.67 -19.54
CA GLY A 662 -2.13 -15.17 -18.16
C GLY A 662 -2.44 -13.66 -18.09
N PRO A 663 -2.42 -13.08 -16.87
CA PRO A 663 -2.62 -11.65 -16.67
C PRO A 663 -1.60 -10.81 -17.45
N SER A 664 -1.96 -9.59 -17.86
CA SER A 664 -1.11 -8.73 -18.70
C SER A 664 0.10 -8.15 -17.96
N SER A 665 0.03 -8.01 -16.63
CA SER A 665 1.13 -7.68 -15.71
C SER A 665 0.54 -7.61 -14.31
N VAL A 666 1.33 -7.94 -13.28
CA VAL A 666 0.86 -7.89 -11.90
C VAL A 666 2.01 -7.48 -10.99
N THR A 667 2.08 -6.17 -10.73
CA THR A 667 2.80 -5.64 -9.58
C THR A 667 1.88 -5.55 -8.39
N ALA A 668 2.37 -6.00 -7.23
CA ALA A 668 1.64 -5.92 -5.96
C ALA A 668 0.23 -6.56 -6.02
N ALA A 669 0.10 -7.66 -6.76
CA ALA A 669 -1.12 -8.46 -6.78
C ALA A 669 -1.33 -9.12 -5.43
N ALA A 670 -2.57 -9.06 -4.95
CA ALA A 670 -3.01 -9.90 -3.85
C ALA A 670 -2.90 -11.37 -4.32
N ASN A 671 -2.23 -12.25 -3.58
CA ASN A 671 -1.95 -13.60 -4.05
C ASN A 671 -2.10 -14.66 -2.96
N TRP A 672 -2.39 -15.90 -3.36
CA TRP A 672 -2.71 -17.01 -2.46
C TRP A 672 -2.36 -18.38 -3.02
N SER A 673 -2.20 -19.38 -2.14
CA SER A 673 -2.12 -20.79 -2.44
C SER A 673 -2.97 -21.72 -1.57
N GLN A 674 -3.75 -22.59 -2.21
CA GLN A 674 -4.47 -23.66 -1.52
C GLN A 674 -3.53 -24.82 -1.15
N GLY A 675 -2.90 -24.73 0.03
CA GLY A 675 -1.93 -25.73 0.48
C GLY A 675 -0.75 -25.92 -0.49
N SER A 676 0.03 -26.99 -0.31
CA SER A 676 1.24 -27.26 -1.11
C SER A 676 0.96 -27.72 -2.54
N ALA A 677 -0.26 -28.18 -2.86
CA ALA A 677 -0.61 -28.83 -4.12
C ALA A 677 -1.84 -28.23 -4.85
N GLY A 678 -2.53 -27.26 -4.24
CA GLY A 678 -3.70 -26.64 -4.83
C GLY A 678 -3.39 -25.39 -5.68
N PRO A 679 -4.40 -24.83 -6.36
CA PRO A 679 -4.22 -23.69 -7.26
C PRO A 679 -3.80 -22.41 -6.52
N HIS A 680 -3.07 -21.52 -7.21
CA HIS A 680 -2.82 -20.16 -6.72
C HIS A 680 -3.76 -19.16 -7.29
N TRP A 681 -4.17 -18.22 -6.47
CA TRP A 681 -5.08 -17.17 -6.89
C TRP A 681 -4.37 -15.83 -6.85
N PHE A 682 -4.74 -14.95 -7.77
CA PHE A 682 -4.22 -13.61 -7.91
C PHE A 682 -5.39 -12.67 -8.12
N PHE A 683 -5.41 -11.56 -7.40
CA PHE A 683 -6.42 -10.55 -7.53
C PHE A 683 -5.78 -9.16 -7.69
N GLY A 684 -6.23 -8.43 -8.70
CA GLY A 684 -5.85 -7.05 -8.94
C GLY A 684 -4.38 -6.83 -9.29
N GLY A 685 -3.80 -5.74 -8.82
CA GLY A 685 -2.46 -5.24 -9.19
C GLY A 685 -2.50 -4.18 -10.29
N HIS A 686 -1.34 -3.82 -10.84
CA HIS A 686 -1.25 -2.93 -12.01
C HIS A 686 -0.88 -3.68 -13.30
N ASN A 687 -1.53 -3.28 -14.40
CA ASN A 687 -1.13 -3.68 -15.74
C ASN A 687 0.15 -2.93 -16.21
N GLU A 688 0.63 -3.29 -17.40
CA GLU A 688 1.84 -2.71 -18.02
C GLU A 688 1.78 -1.19 -18.26
N TYR A 689 0.58 -0.60 -18.26
CA TYR A 689 0.34 0.84 -18.41
C TYR A 689 0.10 1.56 -17.08
N GLY A 690 0.24 0.86 -15.95
CA GLY A 690 -0.01 1.39 -14.61
C GLY A 690 -1.49 1.43 -14.20
N GLY A 691 -2.40 0.89 -15.00
CA GLY A 691 -3.82 0.81 -14.70
C GLY A 691 -4.15 -0.29 -13.69
N LEU A 692 -4.89 0.05 -12.63
CA LEU A 692 -5.37 -0.90 -11.63
C LEU A 692 -6.30 -1.95 -12.25
N GLN A 693 -6.14 -3.20 -11.82
CA GLN A 693 -6.96 -4.33 -12.25
C GLN A 693 -7.89 -4.80 -11.11
N ALA A 694 -9.01 -5.43 -11.50
CA ALA A 694 -9.98 -6.06 -10.60
C ALA A 694 -10.25 -7.53 -11.02
N ASP A 695 -9.36 -8.11 -11.82
CA ASP A 695 -9.50 -9.46 -12.32
C ASP A 695 -9.03 -10.49 -11.30
N LEU A 696 -9.69 -11.65 -11.28
CA LEU A 696 -9.35 -12.79 -10.46
C LEU A 696 -8.78 -13.90 -11.34
N TRP A 697 -7.54 -14.27 -11.09
CA TRP A 697 -6.81 -15.28 -11.84
C TRP A 697 -6.43 -16.45 -10.97
N ARG A 698 -6.36 -17.62 -11.60
CA ARG A 698 -5.90 -18.85 -10.98
C ARG A 698 -4.77 -19.48 -11.77
N LEU A 699 -3.65 -19.77 -11.13
CA LEU A 699 -2.48 -20.44 -11.69
C LEU A 699 -2.40 -21.89 -11.24
N GLY A 700 -2.25 -22.80 -12.20
CA GLY A 700 -1.84 -24.18 -11.96
C GLY A 700 -0.45 -24.45 -12.52
N VAL A 701 0.44 -25.03 -11.71
CA VAL A 701 1.75 -25.49 -12.15
C VAL A 701 1.67 -26.96 -12.57
N THR A 702 2.19 -27.25 -13.77
CA THR A 702 2.26 -28.61 -14.31
C THR A 702 3.71 -28.96 -14.63
N ARG A 703 4.01 -30.25 -14.65
CA ARG A 703 5.30 -30.76 -15.14
C ARG A 703 5.02 -31.70 -16.30
N SER A 704 5.89 -31.83 -17.30
CA SER A 704 5.75 -32.78 -18.41
C SER A 704 6.35 -34.14 -18.05
N ALA A 705 5.61 -35.23 -18.30
CA ALA A 705 6.06 -36.60 -18.06
C ALA A 705 7.28 -36.98 -18.93
N ARG A 706 7.35 -36.40 -20.13
CA ARG A 706 8.29 -36.80 -21.19
C ARG A 706 9.57 -35.98 -21.15
N SER A 707 9.44 -34.67 -20.92
CA SER A 707 10.58 -33.73 -20.95
C SER A 707 11.02 -33.28 -19.55
N GLY A 708 10.23 -33.51 -18.51
CA GLY A 708 10.51 -33.03 -17.15
C GLY A 708 10.44 -31.51 -16.97
N SER A 709 10.11 -30.79 -18.04
CA SER A 709 9.92 -29.32 -18.10
C SER A 709 8.63 -28.91 -17.38
N TYR A 710 8.65 -27.73 -16.77
CA TYR A 710 7.47 -27.13 -16.16
C TYR A 710 6.63 -26.35 -17.18
N GLY A 711 5.33 -26.30 -16.93
CA GLY A 711 4.37 -25.49 -17.65
C GLY A 711 3.37 -24.88 -16.67
N VAL A 712 2.73 -23.78 -17.07
CA VAL A 712 1.71 -23.11 -16.28
C VAL A 712 0.37 -23.10 -17.01
N ASN A 713 -0.73 -23.09 -16.25
CA ASN A 713 -2.07 -22.97 -16.78
C ASN A 713 -2.84 -21.89 -16.02
N TRP A 714 -3.30 -20.87 -16.73
CA TRP A 714 -4.08 -19.77 -16.19
C TRP A 714 -5.57 -20.00 -16.40
N THR A 715 -6.37 -19.70 -15.38
CA THR A 715 -7.83 -19.65 -15.47
C THR A 715 -8.31 -18.31 -14.93
N GLN A 716 -8.96 -17.50 -15.75
CA GLN A 716 -9.62 -16.28 -15.29
C GLN A 716 -11.00 -16.63 -14.73
N SER A 717 -11.35 -16.02 -13.60
CA SER A 717 -12.71 -16.06 -13.05
C SER A 717 -13.34 -14.69 -13.25
N GLU A 718 -14.55 -14.67 -13.80
CA GLU A 718 -15.31 -13.44 -14.06
C GLU A 718 -16.33 -13.18 -12.93
N PRO A 719 -16.76 -11.92 -12.78
CA PRO A 719 -17.88 -11.58 -11.91
C PRO A 719 -19.10 -12.43 -12.26
N GLN A 720 -19.53 -13.24 -11.30
CA GLN A 720 -20.76 -13.99 -11.44
C GLN A 720 -21.89 -13.01 -11.15
N ASN A 721 -22.57 -12.48 -12.18
CA ASN A 721 -23.81 -11.68 -12.11
C ASN A 721 -23.78 -10.34 -11.33
N ASP A 722 -24.64 -9.39 -11.72
CA ASP A 722 -24.70 -8.01 -11.19
C ASP A 722 -25.00 -7.91 -9.68
N ASP A 723 -25.43 -8.99 -9.03
CA ASP A 723 -25.86 -9.03 -7.62
C ASP A 723 -24.78 -9.54 -6.64
N THR A 724 -23.61 -9.99 -7.13
CA THR A 724 -22.56 -10.56 -6.26
C THR A 724 -21.48 -9.50 -6.00
N PRO A 725 -21.19 -9.13 -4.75
CA PRO A 725 -20.24 -8.06 -4.46
C PRO A 725 -18.85 -8.45 -4.96
N TRP A 726 -18.17 -7.52 -5.64
CA TRP A 726 -16.85 -7.75 -6.23
C TRP A 726 -15.89 -6.64 -5.79
N PRO A 727 -14.67 -6.96 -5.29
CA PRO A 727 -13.77 -5.92 -4.82
C PRO A 727 -13.38 -4.98 -5.97
N THR A 728 -13.30 -3.69 -5.66
CA THR A 728 -12.84 -2.67 -6.62
C THR A 728 -11.38 -2.90 -7.03
N ALA A 729 -11.02 -2.41 -8.23
CA ALA A 729 -9.67 -2.52 -8.77
C ALA A 729 -8.64 -1.94 -7.81
N ARG A 730 -7.66 -2.76 -7.40
CA ARG A 730 -6.74 -2.39 -6.31
C ARG A 730 -5.37 -3.03 -6.45
N SER A 731 -4.38 -2.44 -5.78
CA SER A 731 -3.01 -2.96 -5.70
C SER A 731 -2.47 -2.87 -4.28
N GLY A 732 -1.57 -3.77 -3.91
CA GLY A 732 -0.90 -3.72 -2.60
C GLY A 732 -1.86 -4.00 -1.44
N ALA A 733 -2.93 -4.75 -1.68
CA ALA A 733 -3.80 -5.19 -0.60
C ALA A 733 -3.07 -6.21 0.29
N ALA A 734 -3.36 -6.16 1.59
CA ALA A 734 -2.96 -7.18 2.54
C ALA A 734 -3.74 -8.48 2.26
N THR A 735 -3.10 -9.63 2.43
CA THR A 735 -3.71 -10.92 2.11
C THR A 735 -3.40 -11.98 3.13
N TRP A 736 -4.42 -12.76 3.51
CA TRP A 736 -4.29 -13.95 4.36
C TRP A 736 -5.12 -15.09 3.84
N THR A 737 -4.98 -16.22 4.51
CA THR A 737 -5.44 -17.52 4.04
C THR A 737 -5.80 -18.37 5.24
N ASP A 738 -6.96 -19.00 5.20
CA ASP A 738 -7.27 -20.17 6.02
C ASP A 738 -7.49 -21.38 5.08
N ASP A 739 -7.90 -22.53 5.64
CA ASP A 739 -8.04 -23.78 4.90
C ASP A 739 -8.96 -23.67 3.65
N ASP A 740 -9.99 -22.82 3.71
CA ASP A 740 -11.05 -22.76 2.70
C ASP A 740 -11.27 -21.37 2.09
N ASN A 741 -10.57 -20.33 2.58
CA ASN A 741 -10.82 -18.94 2.18
C ASN A 741 -9.55 -18.14 1.90
N PHE A 742 -9.71 -17.21 0.97
CA PHE A 742 -8.73 -16.14 0.73
C PHE A 742 -9.26 -14.82 1.30
N TRP A 743 -8.46 -14.16 2.13
CA TRP A 743 -8.81 -12.89 2.75
C TRP A 743 -8.02 -11.76 2.11
N LEU A 744 -8.68 -10.64 1.86
CA LEU A 744 -8.10 -9.45 1.27
C LEU A 744 -8.49 -8.24 2.11
N PHE A 745 -7.51 -7.44 2.51
CA PHE A 745 -7.74 -6.21 3.26
C PHE A 745 -7.09 -5.00 2.59
N GLY A 746 -7.88 -3.94 2.46
CA GLY A 746 -7.43 -2.64 1.98
C GLY A 746 -6.88 -2.65 0.55
N GLY A 747 -5.78 -1.93 0.34
CA GLY A 747 -5.14 -1.70 -0.96
C GLY A 747 -5.37 -0.30 -1.51
N TYR A 748 -4.57 0.08 -2.50
CA TYR A 748 -4.69 1.34 -3.23
C TYR A 748 -5.77 1.24 -4.31
N VAL A 749 -6.77 2.11 -4.25
CA VAL A 749 -7.98 2.11 -5.07
C VAL A 749 -8.16 3.48 -5.75
N GLY A 750 -7.62 3.62 -6.97
CA GLY A 750 -7.93 4.74 -7.87
C GLY A 750 -7.64 6.14 -7.32
N GLY A 751 -6.62 6.31 -6.47
CA GLY A 751 -6.26 7.58 -5.83
C GLY A 751 -6.42 7.61 -4.32
N ASN A 752 -7.15 6.64 -3.75
CA ASN A 752 -7.37 6.48 -2.31
C ASN A 752 -6.82 5.14 -1.79
N TYR A 753 -6.95 4.93 -0.49
CA TYR A 753 -6.65 3.67 0.19
C TYR A 753 -7.93 3.10 0.79
N SER A 754 -8.03 1.78 0.85
CA SER A 754 -9.16 1.07 1.42
C SER A 754 -8.77 0.41 2.76
N ASN A 755 -9.76 0.16 3.62
CA ASN A 755 -9.73 -0.76 4.78
C ASN A 755 -10.88 -1.76 4.71
N GLU A 756 -11.42 -2.03 3.52
CA GLU A 756 -12.40 -3.08 3.32
C GLU A 756 -11.75 -4.45 3.52
N LEU A 757 -12.42 -5.33 4.26
CA LEU A 757 -12.10 -6.73 4.49
C LEU A 757 -13.02 -7.60 3.64
N TRP A 758 -12.42 -8.26 2.67
CA TRP A 758 -13.05 -9.16 1.72
C TRP A 758 -12.63 -10.60 2.01
N GLN A 759 -13.58 -11.52 1.85
CA GLN A 759 -13.34 -12.96 1.92
C GLN A 759 -13.78 -13.58 0.59
N LEU A 760 -12.91 -14.36 -0.03
CA LEU A 760 -13.20 -15.17 -1.19
C LEU A 760 -13.35 -16.63 -0.72
N ASP A 761 -14.58 -17.12 -0.68
CA ASP A 761 -14.89 -18.54 -0.49
C ASP A 761 -14.46 -19.29 -1.76
N VAL A 762 -13.53 -20.22 -1.57
CA VAL A 762 -12.91 -21.04 -2.63
C VAL A 762 -13.15 -22.53 -2.42
N SER A 763 -14.07 -22.89 -1.50
CA SER A 763 -14.53 -24.26 -1.28
C SER A 763 -14.98 -24.94 -2.59
N ASN A 764 -15.51 -24.15 -3.53
CA ASN A 764 -15.66 -24.52 -4.92
C ASN A 764 -14.76 -23.69 -5.82
N ALA A 765 -13.55 -24.20 -6.12
CA ALA A 765 -12.58 -23.51 -6.97
C ALA A 765 -13.05 -23.19 -8.40
N ASN A 766 -14.19 -23.75 -8.88
CA ASN A 766 -14.78 -23.40 -10.17
C ASN A 766 -15.89 -22.34 -10.06
N ASN A 767 -16.31 -22.02 -8.84
CA ASN A 767 -17.29 -21.00 -8.53
C ASN A 767 -16.87 -20.29 -7.23
N PRO A 768 -15.79 -19.50 -7.27
CA PRO A 768 -15.35 -18.73 -6.10
C PRO A 768 -16.33 -17.56 -5.84
N ARG A 769 -16.57 -17.23 -4.57
CA ARG A 769 -17.54 -16.20 -4.17
C ARG A 769 -16.96 -15.20 -3.19
N TRP A 770 -17.12 -13.92 -3.51
CA TRP A 770 -16.70 -12.83 -2.65
C TRP A 770 -17.79 -12.48 -1.63
N HIS A 771 -17.34 -12.21 -0.40
CA HIS A 771 -18.11 -11.73 0.72
C HIS A 771 -17.40 -10.48 1.28
N LEU A 772 -18.17 -9.42 1.51
CA LEU A 772 -17.69 -8.20 2.17
C LEU A 772 -18.08 -8.25 3.64
N HIS A 773 -17.11 -8.08 4.55
CA HIS A 773 -17.33 -8.17 5.99
C HIS A 773 -17.58 -6.81 6.64
N ASN A 774 -17.11 -5.71 6.05
CA ASN A 774 -17.34 -4.35 6.50
C ASN A 774 -17.67 -3.45 5.28
N GLN A 775 -18.79 -2.74 5.33
CA GLN A 775 -19.20 -1.87 4.23
C GLN A 775 -18.75 -0.44 4.54
N GLU A 776 -17.99 0.17 3.63
CA GLU A 776 -17.43 1.53 3.70
C GLU A 776 -16.21 1.72 4.62
N ALA A 777 -15.40 2.73 4.26
CA ALA A 777 -14.22 3.16 4.99
C ALA A 777 -14.62 3.72 6.36
N HIS A 778 -14.86 2.85 7.33
CA HIS A 778 -15.09 3.24 8.71
C HIS A 778 -13.86 3.99 9.21
N ALA A 779 -14.08 5.25 9.59
CA ALA A 779 -13.08 6.18 10.13
C ALA A 779 -12.79 5.94 11.63
N ASP A 780 -13.23 4.82 12.19
CA ASP A 780 -13.03 4.51 13.60
C ASP A 780 -11.81 3.58 13.75
N SER A 781 -10.65 4.19 14.02
CA SER A 781 -9.34 3.52 14.12
C SER A 781 -9.21 2.54 15.28
N ASP A 782 -10.18 2.51 16.21
CA ASP A 782 -10.09 1.74 17.44
C ASP A 782 -10.57 0.29 17.26
N THR A 783 -11.41 0.04 16.26
CA THR A 783 -12.04 -1.28 16.04
C THR A 783 -11.49 -2.04 14.84
N GLN A 784 -10.71 -1.38 13.99
CA GLN A 784 -10.03 -1.99 12.84
C GLN A 784 -8.86 -1.11 12.35
N PRO A 785 -7.92 -1.66 11.57
CA PRO A 785 -6.83 -0.87 11.01
C PRO A 785 -7.33 0.21 10.03
N ALA A 786 -6.67 1.37 10.07
CA ALA A 786 -6.89 2.47 9.12
C ALA A 786 -6.66 2.06 7.64
N PRO A 787 -7.25 2.78 6.65
CA PRO A 787 -7.03 2.52 5.22
C PRO A 787 -5.56 2.51 4.81
N ARG A 788 -5.12 1.43 4.15
CA ARG A 788 -3.70 1.24 3.83
C ARG A 788 -3.45 0.33 2.63
N ALA A 789 -2.23 0.41 2.11
CA ALA A 789 -1.66 -0.56 1.17
C ALA A 789 -0.24 -0.95 1.57
N ASN A 790 0.27 -2.03 0.99
CA ASN A 790 1.64 -2.53 1.16
C ASN A 790 2.04 -2.80 2.62
N ALA A 791 1.09 -3.23 3.45
CA ALA A 791 1.36 -3.69 4.80
C ALA A 791 2.06 -5.06 4.78
N THR A 792 2.84 -5.35 5.83
CA THR A 792 3.42 -6.69 6.02
C THR A 792 2.37 -7.59 6.65
N THR A 793 2.23 -8.82 6.16
CA THR A 793 1.20 -9.75 6.61
C THR A 793 1.76 -11.14 6.82
N TRP A 794 1.24 -11.86 7.81
CA TRP A 794 1.55 -13.26 8.09
C TRP A 794 0.38 -13.91 8.84
N THR A 795 0.37 -15.24 8.91
CA THR A 795 -0.60 -16.02 9.70
C THR A 795 0.18 -16.80 10.75
N ASP A 796 -0.19 -16.69 12.03
CA ASP A 796 0.49 -17.41 13.11
C ASP A 796 0.12 -18.90 13.17
N GLY A 797 0.74 -19.64 14.08
CA GLY A 797 0.50 -21.08 14.25
C GLY A 797 -0.91 -21.44 14.75
N GLU A 798 -1.63 -20.48 15.32
CA GLU A 798 -3.02 -20.64 15.78
C GLU A 798 -4.03 -20.31 14.67
N GLY A 799 -3.57 -19.80 13.53
CA GLY A 799 -4.43 -19.40 12.40
C GLY A 799 -4.91 -17.96 12.47
N ASN A 800 -4.41 -17.12 13.38
CA ASN A 800 -4.74 -15.70 13.39
C ASN A 800 -3.95 -14.94 12.32
N PHE A 801 -4.60 -13.92 11.75
CA PHE A 801 -4.05 -13.09 10.70
C PHE A 801 -3.41 -11.84 11.28
N TRP A 802 -2.17 -11.56 10.91
CA TRP A 802 -1.44 -10.41 11.45
C TRP A 802 -1.11 -9.38 10.39
N LEU A 803 -1.14 -8.12 10.79
CA LEU A 803 -0.86 -6.95 9.95
C LEU A 803 0.11 -6.01 10.67
N PHE A 804 1.18 -5.61 9.98
CA PHE A 804 2.09 -4.57 10.45
C PHE A 804 2.29 -3.47 9.40
N GLY A 805 2.12 -2.23 9.83
CA GLY A 805 2.46 -1.03 9.08
C GLY A 805 1.72 -0.87 7.76
N GLY A 806 2.44 -0.43 6.72
CA GLY A 806 1.90 -0.08 5.40
C GLY A 806 1.92 1.43 5.14
N LYS A 807 1.26 1.85 4.06
CA LYS A 807 1.11 3.27 3.72
C LYS A 807 -0.36 3.66 3.58
N ALA A 808 -0.72 4.82 4.10
CA ALA A 808 -2.07 5.42 4.03
C ALA A 808 -2.13 6.63 3.08
N GLY A 809 -0.99 7.00 2.48
CA GLY A 809 -0.83 8.21 1.69
C GLY A 809 0.58 8.29 1.10
N ASP A 810 0.80 9.24 0.19
CA ASP A 810 2.14 9.54 -0.29
C ASP A 810 2.95 10.18 0.85
N GLY A 811 4.01 9.50 1.29
CA GLY A 811 4.80 9.92 2.47
C GLY A 811 4.06 9.76 3.81
N VAL A 812 3.02 8.93 3.86
CA VAL A 812 2.27 8.62 5.10
C VAL A 812 2.37 7.13 5.36
N TYR A 813 3.27 6.76 6.27
CA TYR A 813 3.61 5.38 6.62
C TYR A 813 3.13 5.05 8.03
N LEU A 814 2.86 3.77 8.27
CA LEU A 814 2.30 3.26 9.52
C LEU A 814 3.25 2.26 10.17
N ASN A 815 3.19 2.12 11.50
CA ASN A 815 3.86 1.07 12.29
C ASN A 815 2.96 0.47 13.39
N ASP A 816 1.65 0.61 13.25
CA ASP A 816 0.68 -0.11 14.08
C ASP A 816 0.71 -1.61 13.77
N LEU A 817 0.46 -2.40 14.80
CA LEU A 817 0.47 -3.86 14.79
C LEU A 817 -0.90 -4.40 15.20
N TRP A 818 -1.51 -5.19 14.32
CA TRP A 818 -2.85 -5.73 14.49
C TRP A 818 -2.89 -7.24 14.31
N ARG A 819 -3.78 -7.88 15.06
CA ARG A 819 -4.17 -9.28 14.87
C ARG A 819 -5.65 -9.34 14.53
N LEU A 820 -6.02 -10.16 13.56
CA LEU A 820 -7.37 -10.47 13.16
C LEU A 820 -7.62 -11.95 13.44
N SER A 821 -8.57 -12.23 14.34
CA SER A 821 -9.00 -13.58 14.68
C SER A 821 -10.33 -13.87 14.00
N ILE A 822 -10.52 -15.10 13.51
CA ILE A 822 -11.77 -15.54 12.88
C ILE A 822 -12.53 -16.43 13.84
N ASN A 823 -13.45 -15.85 14.61
CA ASN A 823 -14.22 -16.53 15.64
C ASN A 823 -15.59 -16.93 15.08
N ASP A 824 -15.84 -18.24 14.91
CA ASP A 824 -17.08 -18.78 14.31
C ASP A 824 -17.45 -18.14 12.95
N GLY A 825 -16.44 -17.80 12.15
CA GLY A 825 -16.61 -17.13 10.84
C GLY A 825 -16.79 -15.61 10.92
N THR A 826 -16.71 -15.01 12.12
CA THR A 826 -16.75 -13.56 12.33
C THR A 826 -15.34 -13.01 12.51
N PRO A 827 -14.89 -12.05 11.69
CA PRO A 827 -13.59 -11.42 11.85
C PRO A 827 -13.57 -10.41 13.00
N GLU A 828 -12.61 -10.53 13.92
CA GLU A 828 -12.41 -9.63 15.07
C GLU A 828 -10.97 -9.11 15.11
N TRP A 829 -10.80 -7.79 14.98
CA TRP A 829 -9.50 -7.13 15.08
C TRP A 829 -9.14 -6.86 16.54
N THR A 830 -7.89 -7.13 16.89
CA THR A 830 -7.28 -6.79 18.19
C THR A 830 -6.03 -5.97 17.93
N ARG A 831 -5.91 -4.83 18.62
CA ARG A 831 -4.69 -4.03 18.60
C ARG A 831 -3.61 -4.70 19.46
N MET A 832 -2.44 -4.96 18.87
CA MET A 832 -1.36 -5.68 19.54
C MET A 832 -0.17 -4.78 19.89
N GLY A 833 -0.06 -3.59 19.29
CA GLY A 833 0.98 -2.61 19.62
C GLY A 833 1.26 -1.63 18.48
N GLY A 834 2.39 -0.92 18.56
CA GLY A 834 2.77 0.11 17.59
C GLY A 834 2.01 1.43 17.78
N SER A 835 2.34 2.46 16.99
CA SER A 835 1.79 3.82 17.16
C SER A 835 0.56 4.08 16.31
N ASP A 836 -0.34 4.93 16.83
CA ASP A 836 -1.47 5.50 16.07
C ASP A 836 -1.05 6.67 15.17
N ASP A 837 0.11 7.25 15.45
CA ASP A 837 0.65 8.33 14.65
C ASP A 837 1.32 7.79 13.39
N THR A 838 1.14 8.51 12.30
CA THR A 838 1.84 8.23 11.05
C THR A 838 3.29 8.67 11.12
N ASN A 839 4.17 8.02 10.37
CA ASN A 839 5.57 8.40 10.17
C ASN A 839 6.44 8.38 11.44
N GLN A 840 6.07 7.56 12.42
CA GLN A 840 6.84 7.41 13.65
C GLN A 840 8.17 6.70 13.41
N HIS A 841 9.22 7.17 14.09
CA HIS A 841 10.54 6.56 14.08
C HIS A 841 10.52 5.30 14.95
N GLY A 842 11.36 4.31 14.66
CA GLY A 842 11.45 3.13 15.51
C GLY A 842 12.26 3.39 16.77
N ASN A 843 12.07 2.53 17.78
CA ASN A 843 12.89 2.51 19.00
C ASN A 843 13.66 1.19 19.02
N TYR A 844 14.97 1.21 18.73
CA TYR A 844 15.68 0.01 18.28
C TYR A 844 16.23 -0.84 19.42
N GLY A 845 16.29 -0.31 20.65
CA GLY A 845 16.86 -1.02 21.78
C GLY A 845 18.30 -1.51 21.52
N PRO A 846 18.89 -2.26 22.45
CA PRO A 846 20.18 -2.90 22.22
C PRO A 846 20.07 -4.02 21.17
N LEU A 847 21.09 -4.15 20.32
CA LEU A 847 21.15 -5.19 19.30
C LEU A 847 21.06 -6.60 19.92
N GLY A 848 20.10 -7.38 19.45
CA GLY A 848 19.85 -8.77 19.87
C GLY A 848 19.03 -8.88 21.15
N GLU A 849 18.63 -7.77 21.77
CA GLU A 849 17.80 -7.77 22.97
C GLU A 849 16.32 -7.58 22.61
N SER A 850 15.46 -8.25 23.39
CA SER A 850 14.00 -8.15 23.24
C SER A 850 13.44 -7.22 24.31
N GLY A 851 12.48 -6.36 23.95
CA GLY A 851 11.85 -5.45 24.90
C GLY A 851 10.48 -4.95 24.43
N ILE A 852 9.56 -4.77 25.37
CA ILE A 852 8.20 -4.28 25.11
C ILE A 852 8.16 -2.82 24.63
N ALA A 853 9.23 -2.08 24.88
CA ALA A 853 9.38 -0.69 24.43
C ALA A 853 10.02 -0.58 23.03
N TYR A 854 10.50 -1.69 22.45
CA TYR A 854 11.18 -1.68 21.16
C TYR A 854 10.16 -1.91 20.05
N TYR A 855 10.34 -1.21 18.92
CA TYR A 855 9.45 -1.36 17.78
C TYR A 855 10.08 -0.82 16.49
N PRO A 856 9.77 -1.42 15.33
CA PRO A 856 10.19 -0.88 14.05
C PRO A 856 9.50 0.45 13.77
N GLY A 857 10.21 1.34 13.07
CA GLY A 857 9.62 2.58 12.56
C GLY A 857 8.62 2.35 11.42
N ALA A 858 7.82 3.37 11.17
CA ALA A 858 6.77 3.39 10.14
C ALA A 858 7.33 3.06 8.77
N ARG A 859 6.76 2.03 8.12
CA ARG A 859 7.27 1.50 6.85
C ARG A 859 6.22 0.78 6.02
N HIS A 860 6.48 0.68 4.73
CA HIS A 860 5.69 -0.14 3.80
C HIS A 860 6.57 -1.02 2.92
N SER A 861 5.96 -2.02 2.30
CA SER A 861 6.63 -2.96 1.38
C SER A 861 7.86 -3.65 1.99
N ALA A 862 7.86 -3.84 3.31
CA ALA A 862 8.84 -4.65 4.00
C ALA A 862 8.58 -6.14 3.74
N ALA A 863 9.64 -6.93 3.80
CA ALA A 863 9.56 -8.37 3.71
C ALA A 863 9.19 -8.97 5.07
N GLY A 864 8.22 -9.88 5.11
CA GLY A 864 7.83 -10.62 6.30
C GLY A 864 7.83 -12.12 6.05
N ALA A 865 8.37 -12.91 6.98
CA ALA A 865 8.27 -14.37 6.96
C ALA A 865 8.39 -14.94 8.37
N LEU A 866 7.68 -16.05 8.63
CA LEU A 866 7.79 -16.75 9.91
C LEU A 866 9.08 -17.58 10.01
N THR A 867 9.71 -17.58 11.18
CA THR A 867 10.78 -18.49 11.54
C THR A 867 10.22 -19.88 11.83
N GLU A 868 11.09 -20.86 12.09
CA GLU A 868 10.67 -22.20 12.53
C GLU A 868 9.92 -22.15 13.86
N ASP A 869 10.41 -21.33 14.78
CA ASP A 869 9.85 -21.13 16.12
C ASP A 869 8.59 -20.25 16.14
N GLY A 870 7.94 -20.03 14.99
CA GLY A 870 6.71 -19.25 14.87
C GLY A 870 6.88 -17.73 14.90
N ASN A 871 8.07 -17.19 15.16
CA ASN A 871 8.28 -15.74 15.26
C ASN A 871 8.29 -15.06 13.89
N LEU A 872 7.83 -13.81 13.80
CA LEU A 872 7.94 -13.04 12.55
C LEU A 872 9.36 -12.49 12.41
N LEU A 873 9.99 -12.75 11.27
CA LEU A 873 11.10 -11.95 10.77
C LEU A 873 10.60 -10.88 9.81
N LEU A 874 10.91 -9.62 10.12
CA LEU A 874 10.63 -8.45 9.30
C LEU A 874 11.96 -7.87 8.78
N PHE A 875 12.04 -7.60 7.48
CA PHE A 875 13.26 -7.12 6.83
C PHE A 875 12.99 -5.97 5.85
N GLY A 876 13.77 -4.90 6.00
CA GLY A 876 13.79 -3.76 5.09
C GLY A 876 12.47 -3.01 4.97
N GLY A 877 12.12 -2.62 3.74
CA GLY A 877 11.00 -1.73 3.41
C GLY A 877 11.46 -0.29 3.14
N GLU A 878 10.50 0.59 2.85
CA GLU A 878 10.72 2.03 2.83
C GLU A 878 9.99 2.67 4.00
N GLY A 879 10.70 3.47 4.78
CA GLY A 879 10.18 3.98 6.04
C GLY A 879 11.18 4.81 6.82
N TYR A 880 10.93 4.91 8.13
CA TYR A 880 11.73 5.67 9.07
C TYR A 880 12.57 4.75 9.95
N ALA A 881 13.87 5.04 10.06
CA ALA A 881 14.77 4.43 11.03
C ALA A 881 14.69 5.15 12.40
N GLU A 882 15.46 4.70 13.40
CA GLU A 882 15.52 5.31 14.75
C GLU A 882 16.05 6.75 14.73
N ASP A 883 17.07 7.00 13.92
CA ASP A 883 17.75 8.30 13.81
C ASP A 883 16.92 9.36 13.06
N GLY A 884 15.75 8.96 12.55
CA GLY A 884 14.83 9.81 11.81
C GLY A 884 15.12 9.92 10.32
N ASP A 885 16.11 9.18 9.81
CA ASP A 885 16.30 9.09 8.37
C ASP A 885 15.14 8.31 7.74
N SER A 886 14.58 8.89 6.67
CA SER A 886 13.56 8.23 5.85
C SER A 886 14.18 7.71 4.56
N GLY A 887 13.82 6.49 4.17
CA GLY A 887 14.34 5.88 2.95
C GLY A 887 14.18 4.37 2.94
N LEU A 888 14.94 3.72 2.04
CA LEU A 888 15.04 2.27 2.01
C LEU A 888 15.81 1.79 3.25
N LEU A 889 15.31 0.73 3.87
CA LEU A 889 15.87 0.16 5.08
C LEU A 889 16.42 -1.24 4.78
N ASN A 890 17.40 -1.67 5.56
CA ASN A 890 17.98 -3.01 5.54
C ASN A 890 18.03 -3.64 6.93
N ASP A 891 17.27 -3.10 7.87
CA ASP A 891 17.17 -3.58 9.23
C ASP A 891 16.41 -4.91 9.32
N VAL A 892 16.81 -5.74 10.28
CA VAL A 892 16.17 -7.01 10.61
C VAL A 892 15.52 -6.91 11.98
N TRP A 893 14.24 -7.24 12.04
CA TRP A 893 13.43 -7.28 13.24
C TRP A 893 12.85 -8.68 13.45
N VAL A 894 12.77 -9.09 14.71
CA VAL A 894 12.06 -10.31 15.10
C VAL A 894 10.97 -9.93 16.09
N LEU A 895 9.73 -10.33 15.81
CA LEU A 895 8.61 -10.23 16.74
C LEU A 895 8.38 -11.61 17.35
N ASP A 896 8.54 -11.69 18.66
CA ASP A 896 8.10 -12.84 19.43
C ASP A 896 6.57 -12.78 19.57
N ILE A 897 5.91 -13.74 18.93
CA ILE A 897 4.44 -13.85 18.95
C ILE A 897 3.95 -14.84 20.01
N GLY A 898 4.84 -15.37 20.85
CA GLY A 898 4.51 -16.35 21.87
C GLY A 898 4.02 -17.65 21.24
N ALA A 899 4.92 -18.42 20.61
CA ALA A 899 4.53 -19.67 19.99
C ALA A 899 4.31 -20.79 21.03
N SER A 900 3.24 -21.55 20.80
CA SER A 900 2.93 -22.83 21.41
C SER A 900 4.07 -23.83 21.23
N ASP A 901 4.53 -24.41 22.34
CA ASP A 901 5.36 -25.61 22.34
C ASP A 901 4.66 -26.73 21.55
N ASP A 902 5.32 -27.23 20.51
CA ASP A 902 5.01 -28.52 19.88
C ASP A 902 5.65 -29.67 20.69
#